data_AF-A0A9P5BEM9-F1
#
_entry.id   AF-A0A9P5BEM9-F1
#
_cell.length_a   1.000
_cell.length_b   1.000
_cell.length_c   1.000
_cell.angle_alpha   90.00
_cell.angle_beta   90.00
_cell.angle_gamma   90.00
#
_symmetry.space_group_name_H-M   'P 1'
#
loop_
_entity.id
_entity.type
_entity.pdbx_description
1 polymer ?
#
loop_
_entity_poly.entity_id
_entity_poly.type
_entity_poly.pdbx_seq_one_letter_code
_entity_poly.pdbx_strand_id
1 'polypeptide(L)'
;MRLIAAVKSACFFLLGQITITEVAKTPRGFLQTWPIPDGVPVATSFDVKARVPGGKWAKIETYQPVLNEVNNFTTGGSIKHNSSLAYFDFNGTVEIQARYLKDRVSKAVLRPYYLNLTPKKSGSVITFTLDQPRDIIVQVNDDIFDALHIFTNPLTQTHHLSKIRMSYFMGLAITSLTLHSRSDLAKLYDCIAAYAHRDAWYGNSTSITIQNSILWADVAHPINIGTHGNTEDPETIAGLTIRNIDILDQREGQVDYQGTIALNPGDGNLIQDVLIDDVRVEDIRAGQLLNFRVMYNTKYNTSPGRGIKDVLVRDLKYTGTKASMSILVMYDEDRTISNVTFENLVINGKVISDKMQNPGWCLTTDFIPAYANEHVLINLVRFSVGFGPKTARLGLSTTSLIGCYAQASSLSRQVQYQIIPRNQRTKKALFVDKVDLTPVDRVFARFEKDVTGFWAGSDDRVHLELRRRLACVVIFLRSKLGAQILAPPQVAEVFPGVRSFTDLRSPGRKYDQIAQRLGGVEAIFWLPLDVPASTYERYLSVDDEEVVTHLSFLKPSFQNYNELVQRLVLSQLSYQLFHIMYALGGTDIPAVLLKSIRLPQRRWNADGEVDQTSAAQFGLPTALLDLLYNEAKLSEAMSGPSPSLKQQVWPILERTLKTCNISASLRTHVIEAVLYFCESDSLAIRRAAAKQAKLQLRKSMPYYLHASVVLFSSILHRIDGELAKSEAQIREFLWRGPRPSTRRDHAIEGWLHISQMENKIKCYDSDVPQFAYKWKAKQPLSTLDMEVAFRLQSTAARYFQSIGDSDAARASLEQFLSLGRIKPIPTDSRCVLLGRLSDVYCEIGEYVKALEIPEPELEHINPGDRVRRGFRRLILAVVEANIGLKQFDAAQSALEESLGDLPPYPEDINDQQMHMRTLLASARMAHMRLDPGEAIRRWVFALEQVSQMHAIGSSHGFIAA
;
A
#
# COMPACT_ATOMS: atom_id res chain seq x y z
N MET A 1 8.37 17.02 -4.34
CA MET A 1 7.78 16.89 -5.70
C MET A 1 7.41 15.46 -6.14
N ARG A 2 7.56 14.39 -5.32
CA ARG A 2 6.92 13.07 -5.58
C ARG A 2 5.37 13.08 -5.37
N LEU A 3 4.85 14.26 -5.02
CA LEU A 3 3.48 14.68 -4.75
C LEU A 3 2.60 14.80 -6.02
N ILE A 4 2.71 13.89 -6.98
CA ILE A 4 1.54 13.50 -7.79
C ILE A 4 0.62 12.60 -6.95
N ALA A 5 1.16 11.95 -5.92
CA ALA A 5 0.43 11.00 -5.10
C ALA A 5 -0.89 11.59 -4.56
N ALA A 6 -0.95 12.92 -4.38
CA ALA A 6 -2.15 13.70 -4.05
C ALA A 6 -3.07 14.10 -5.24
N VAL A 7 -2.56 14.22 -6.48
CA VAL A 7 -3.42 14.29 -7.69
C VAL A 7 -4.27 13.02 -7.77
N LYS A 8 -3.63 11.89 -7.47
CA LYS A 8 -4.29 10.59 -7.39
C LYS A 8 -5.25 10.55 -6.20
N SER A 9 -4.88 11.16 -5.09
CA SER A 9 -5.76 11.26 -3.93
C SER A 9 -6.99 12.17 -4.08
N ALA A 10 -7.00 13.05 -5.08
CA ALA A 10 -8.08 14.00 -5.36
C ALA A 10 -8.86 13.70 -6.66
N CYS A 11 -8.81 12.47 -7.16
CA CYS A 11 -10.07 11.82 -7.54
C CYS A 11 -10.57 10.85 -6.48
N PHE A 12 -9.72 10.45 -5.52
CA PHE A 12 -10.06 9.41 -4.54
C PHE A 12 -11.31 9.76 -3.73
N PHE A 13 -11.79 11.01 -3.66
CA PHE A 13 -13.08 11.35 -3.01
C PHE A 13 -14.25 11.75 -3.92
N LEU A 14 -14.29 11.45 -5.21
CA LEU A 14 -15.52 11.63 -6.03
C LEU A 14 -16.10 10.33 -6.59
N LEU A 15 -16.58 9.39 -5.79
CA LEU A 15 -17.01 9.46 -4.40
C LEU A 15 -17.18 8.00 -3.97
N GLY A 16 -16.68 7.66 -2.78
CA GLY A 16 -17.28 6.57 -2.04
C GLY A 16 -16.88 5.18 -2.51
N GLN A 17 -15.78 4.76 -1.90
CA GLN A 17 -15.65 3.43 -1.33
C GLN A 17 -15.39 2.27 -2.29
N ILE A 18 -14.15 1.76 -2.27
CA ILE A 18 -13.78 0.57 -1.51
C ILE A 18 -14.52 -0.68 -2.01
N THR A 19 -13.83 -1.52 -2.79
CA THR A 19 -13.57 -2.92 -2.38
C THR A 19 -12.57 -3.56 -3.33
N ILE A 20 -11.45 -4.01 -2.76
CA ILE A 20 -11.03 -5.42 -2.79
C ILE A 20 -11.28 -6.11 -4.14
N THR A 21 -10.25 -6.17 -4.98
CA THR A 21 -10.20 -7.21 -6.02
C THR A 21 -10.34 -8.58 -5.39
N GLU A 22 -11.12 -9.37 -6.11
CA GLU A 22 -11.31 -10.82 -6.03
C GLU A 22 -10.24 -11.58 -5.25
N VAL A 23 -10.70 -12.33 -4.25
CA VAL A 23 -10.24 -13.72 -4.17
C VAL A 23 -11.07 -14.45 -5.21
N ALA A 24 -10.39 -15.15 -6.12
CA ALA A 24 -10.99 -16.10 -7.04
C ALA A 24 -12.11 -16.92 -6.36
N LYS A 25 -13.18 -17.19 -7.11
CA LYS A 25 -14.28 -18.08 -6.69
C LYS A 25 -13.73 -19.32 -5.98
N THR A 26 -13.93 -19.41 -4.67
CA THR A 26 -13.88 -20.71 -3.99
C THR A 26 -15.28 -21.34 -4.01
N PRO A 27 -15.37 -22.67 -4.12
CA PRO A 27 -16.60 -23.39 -4.40
C PRO A 27 -17.59 -23.28 -3.23
N ARG A 28 -18.85 -23.74 -3.44
CA ARG A 28 -19.73 -24.24 -2.37
C ARG A 28 -18.86 -24.94 -1.33
N GLY A 29 -18.99 -24.55 -0.06
CA GLY A 29 -18.05 -24.94 0.99
C GLY A 29 -17.60 -26.39 0.85
N PHE A 30 -16.30 -26.59 0.73
CA PHE A 30 -15.70 -27.91 0.55
C PHE A 30 -14.99 -28.30 1.85
N LEU A 31 -14.81 -29.59 2.05
CA LEU A 31 -14.00 -30.16 3.13
C LEU A 31 -13.11 -31.24 2.50
N GLN A 32 -11.80 -31.06 2.59
CA GLN A 32 -10.79 -32.01 2.12
C GLN A 32 -10.03 -32.58 3.31
N THR A 33 -10.05 -33.89 3.44
CA THR A 33 -9.32 -34.62 4.50
C THR A 33 -8.13 -35.35 3.90
N TRP A 34 -7.14 -35.63 4.74
CA TRP A 34 -5.87 -36.23 4.31
C TRP A 34 -5.58 -37.48 5.14
N PRO A 35 -5.23 -38.62 4.53
CA PRO A 35 -4.82 -39.80 5.28
C PRO A 35 -3.43 -39.58 5.89
N ILE A 36 -3.18 -40.20 7.04
CA ILE A 36 -1.84 -40.25 7.64
C ILE A 36 -0.98 -41.23 6.83
N PRO A 37 0.22 -40.83 6.37
CA PRO A 37 1.12 -41.75 5.66
C PRO A 37 1.56 -42.94 6.52
N ASP A 38 1.86 -44.06 5.87
CA ASP A 38 2.35 -45.27 6.55
C ASP A 38 3.60 -44.98 7.40
N GLY A 39 3.64 -45.55 8.60
CA GLY A 39 4.77 -45.39 9.55
C GLY A 39 4.72 -44.14 10.43
N VAL A 40 3.75 -43.24 10.23
CA VAL A 40 3.56 -42.07 11.11
C VAL A 40 2.65 -42.41 12.30
N PRO A 41 3.05 -42.12 13.55
CA PRO A 41 2.23 -42.39 14.73
C PRO A 41 0.86 -41.69 14.72
N VAL A 42 -0.20 -42.46 15.00
CA VAL A 42 -1.60 -42.00 15.07
C VAL A 42 -2.00 -41.82 16.54
N ALA A 43 -2.57 -40.66 16.87
CA ALA A 43 -3.04 -40.37 18.21
C ALA A 43 -4.37 -41.08 18.50
N THR A 44 -4.55 -41.52 19.75
CA THR A 44 -5.74 -42.28 20.18
C THR A 44 -6.61 -41.52 21.18
N SER A 45 -6.23 -40.30 21.56
CA SER A 45 -6.97 -39.51 22.56
C SER A 45 -8.30 -38.95 22.03
N PHE A 46 -8.41 -38.69 20.72
CA PHE A 46 -9.59 -38.08 20.11
C PHE A 46 -10.06 -38.83 18.84
N ASP A 47 -11.38 -39.04 18.71
CA ASP A 47 -12.02 -39.36 17.42
C ASP A 47 -12.60 -38.07 16.83
N VAL A 48 -12.05 -37.63 15.70
CA VAL A 48 -12.36 -36.34 15.08
C VAL A 48 -13.09 -36.53 13.76
N LYS A 49 -14.20 -35.80 13.61
CA LYS A 49 -14.98 -35.77 12.37
C LYS A 49 -15.33 -34.34 12.03
N ALA A 50 -15.34 -34.03 10.74
CA ALA A 50 -15.81 -32.75 10.24
C ALA A 50 -16.82 -32.96 9.11
N ARG A 51 -17.70 -31.98 8.91
CA ARG A 51 -18.57 -31.93 7.73
C ARG A 51 -18.89 -30.49 7.35
N VAL A 52 -19.14 -30.28 6.07
CA VAL A 52 -19.91 -29.12 5.64
C VAL A 52 -21.33 -29.26 6.22
N PRO A 53 -21.97 -28.20 6.76
CA PRO A 53 -23.32 -28.27 7.31
C PRO A 53 -24.30 -29.00 6.38
N GLY A 54 -25.02 -29.98 6.91
CA GLY A 54 -25.93 -30.85 6.13
C GLY A 54 -25.25 -31.96 5.32
N GLY A 55 -23.92 -31.99 5.26
CA GLY A 55 -23.13 -33.03 4.61
C GLY A 55 -22.93 -34.30 5.45
N LYS A 56 -22.19 -35.27 4.91
CA LYS A 56 -21.75 -36.47 5.63
C LYS A 56 -20.56 -36.15 6.52
N TRP A 57 -20.52 -36.74 7.71
CA TRP A 57 -19.35 -36.69 8.58
C TRP A 57 -18.18 -37.42 7.93
N ALA A 58 -17.09 -36.69 7.65
CA ALA A 58 -15.81 -37.23 7.22
C ALA A 58 -14.92 -37.42 8.44
N LYS A 59 -14.27 -38.59 8.55
CA LYS A 59 -13.27 -38.85 9.59
C LYS A 59 -12.01 -38.04 9.28
N ILE A 60 -11.47 -37.39 10.31
CA ILE A 60 -10.19 -36.71 10.26
C ILE A 60 -9.21 -37.57 11.07
N GLU A 61 -8.17 -38.06 10.42
CA GLU A 61 -7.12 -38.79 11.11
C GLU A 61 -6.30 -37.84 11.99
N THR A 62 -5.85 -38.33 13.14
CA THR A 62 -5.12 -37.54 14.13
C THR A 62 -3.67 -37.99 14.23
N TYR A 63 -2.74 -37.12 13.88
CA TYR A 63 -1.30 -37.33 14.11
C TYR A 63 -1.00 -37.30 15.60
N GLN A 64 0.00 -38.06 16.06
CA GLN A 64 0.45 -38.07 17.46
C GLN A 64 1.72 -37.26 17.67
N PRO A 65 1.60 -35.94 17.94
CA PRO A 65 2.73 -35.18 18.42
C PRO A 65 3.16 -35.55 19.83
N VAL A 66 4.48 -35.63 19.99
CA VAL A 66 5.14 -35.72 21.28
C VAL A 66 5.52 -34.31 21.71
N LEU A 67 4.82 -33.82 22.72
CA LEU A 67 5.20 -32.64 23.47
C LEU A 67 6.17 -33.10 24.55
N ASN A 68 7.15 -32.28 24.91
CA ASN A 68 7.80 -32.52 26.20
C ASN A 68 7.25 -31.53 27.23
N GLU A 69 7.55 -31.78 28.49
CA GLU A 69 7.40 -30.89 29.63
C GLU A 69 8.77 -30.86 30.30
N VAL A 70 9.35 -29.68 30.47
CA VAL A 70 10.66 -29.59 31.12
C VAL A 70 10.50 -29.38 32.62
N ASN A 71 11.24 -30.20 33.36
CA ASN A 71 11.37 -30.02 34.79
C ASN A 71 12.47 -29.01 35.09
N ASN A 72 12.10 -27.73 35.05
CA ASN A 72 12.97 -26.58 35.30
C ASN A 72 13.59 -26.51 36.71
N PHE A 73 13.13 -27.31 37.66
CA PHE A 73 13.46 -27.12 39.08
C PHE A 73 14.38 -28.19 39.67
N THR A 74 14.72 -29.26 38.93
CA THR A 74 15.54 -30.36 39.50
C THR A 74 16.64 -30.92 38.61
N THR A 75 16.37 -31.23 37.33
CA THR A 75 17.32 -32.05 36.52
C THR A 75 17.54 -31.59 35.08
N GLY A 76 16.75 -30.63 34.57
CA GLY A 76 16.78 -30.25 33.14
C GLY A 76 16.28 -31.34 32.18
N GLY A 77 15.77 -32.46 32.71
CA GLY A 77 15.16 -33.53 31.93
C GLY A 77 13.75 -33.17 31.44
N SER A 78 13.31 -33.86 30.39
CA SER A 78 12.02 -33.65 29.76
C SER A 78 11.10 -34.87 29.91
N ILE A 79 9.88 -34.67 30.42
CA ILE A 79 8.81 -35.68 30.40
C ILE A 79 8.12 -35.59 29.05
N LYS A 80 7.91 -36.72 28.37
CA LYS A 80 7.24 -36.76 27.06
C LYS A 80 5.75 -37.02 27.23
N HIS A 81 4.93 -36.18 26.61
CA HIS A 81 3.48 -36.27 26.56
C HIS A 81 3.02 -36.43 25.12
N ASN A 82 2.07 -37.34 24.89
CA ASN A 82 1.42 -37.44 23.58
C ASN A 82 0.24 -36.48 23.51
N SER A 83 0.09 -35.81 22.38
CA SER A 83 -1.01 -34.93 22.04
C SER A 83 -1.67 -35.41 20.73
N SER A 84 -2.72 -34.71 20.29
CA SER A 84 -3.45 -35.03 19.05
C SER A 84 -3.45 -33.84 18.09
N LEU A 85 -3.13 -34.08 16.82
CA LEU A 85 -3.19 -33.06 15.77
C LEU A 85 -4.10 -33.52 14.63
N ALA A 86 -5.14 -32.76 14.33
CA ALA A 86 -5.99 -32.93 13.16
C ALA A 86 -5.66 -31.88 12.11
N TYR A 87 -5.62 -32.29 10.84
CA TYR A 87 -5.30 -31.42 9.71
C TYR A 87 -6.29 -31.66 8.56
N PHE A 88 -6.94 -30.60 8.09
CA PHE A 88 -7.86 -30.67 6.95
C PHE A 88 -8.10 -29.28 6.35
N ASP A 89 -8.42 -29.23 5.06
CA ASP A 89 -8.62 -27.97 4.34
C ASP A 89 -10.11 -27.76 4.06
N PHE A 90 -10.59 -26.51 4.18
CA PHE A 90 -11.98 -26.19 3.90
C PHE A 90 -12.17 -24.75 3.43
N ASN A 91 -13.36 -24.46 2.91
CA ASN A 91 -13.83 -23.10 2.70
C ASN A 91 -15.31 -23.01 3.09
N GLY A 92 -15.76 -21.82 3.48
CA GLY A 92 -17.07 -21.64 4.07
C GLY A 92 -17.15 -22.30 5.44
N THR A 93 -18.32 -22.80 5.82
CA THR A 93 -18.56 -23.30 7.17
C THR A 93 -18.35 -24.82 7.28
N VAL A 94 -17.74 -25.27 8.39
CA VAL A 94 -17.66 -26.68 8.78
C VAL A 94 -18.11 -26.89 10.22
N GLU A 95 -18.84 -27.98 10.45
CA GLU A 95 -19.14 -28.51 11.77
C GLU A 95 -18.07 -29.53 12.14
N ILE A 96 -17.54 -29.43 13.35
CA ILE A 96 -16.50 -30.31 13.88
C ILE A 96 -17.06 -31.03 15.09
N GLN A 97 -16.78 -32.32 15.17
CA GLN A 97 -17.06 -33.18 16.30
C GLN A 97 -15.75 -33.83 16.74
N ALA A 98 -15.35 -33.57 17.98
CA ALA A 98 -14.22 -34.21 18.63
C ALA A 98 -14.74 -35.00 19.83
N ARG A 99 -14.57 -36.32 19.81
CA ARG A 99 -14.89 -37.19 20.95
C ARG A 99 -13.60 -37.49 21.70
N TYR A 100 -13.54 -37.12 22.97
CA TYR A 100 -12.44 -37.49 23.84
C TYR A 100 -12.61 -38.94 24.31
N LEU A 101 -11.55 -39.75 24.20
CA LEU A 101 -11.62 -41.20 24.40
C LEU A 101 -10.96 -41.69 25.71
N LYS A 102 -10.08 -40.89 26.34
CA LYS A 102 -9.37 -41.33 27.55
C LYS A 102 -10.19 -41.23 28.82
N ASP A 103 -11.01 -40.19 28.97
CA ASP A 103 -11.77 -39.94 30.20
C ASP A 103 -13.07 -39.15 29.94
N ARG A 104 -13.86 -38.91 30.99
CA ARG A 104 -15.03 -38.05 30.98
C ARG A 104 -14.63 -36.59 30.77
N VAL A 105 -15.31 -35.91 29.86
CA VAL A 105 -15.16 -34.46 29.66
C VAL A 105 -15.94 -33.72 30.75
N SER A 106 -15.25 -33.22 31.77
CA SER A 106 -15.80 -32.32 32.77
C SER A 106 -15.88 -30.90 32.19
N LYS A 107 -14.82 -30.45 31.52
CA LYS A 107 -14.66 -29.11 30.93
C LYS A 107 -14.04 -29.20 29.52
N ALA A 108 -14.49 -28.34 28.62
CA ALA A 108 -13.91 -28.19 27.29
C ALA A 108 -13.90 -26.72 26.89
N VAL A 109 -12.75 -26.23 26.42
CA VAL A 109 -12.59 -24.86 25.94
C VAL A 109 -11.91 -24.85 24.57
N LEU A 110 -12.20 -23.82 23.78
CA LEU A 110 -11.58 -23.59 22.48
C LEU A 110 -10.65 -22.39 22.58
N ARG A 111 -9.40 -22.56 22.16
CA ARG A 111 -8.36 -21.52 22.17
C ARG A 111 -7.93 -21.20 20.73
N PRO A 112 -7.61 -19.94 20.40
CA PRO A 112 -7.54 -18.79 21.30
C PRO A 112 -8.92 -18.21 21.70
N TYR A 113 -9.04 -17.66 22.91
CA TYR A 113 -10.30 -17.15 23.49
C TYR A 113 -10.90 -15.96 22.73
N TYR A 114 -10.08 -15.16 22.04
CA TYR A 114 -10.59 -14.01 21.29
C TYR A 114 -11.54 -14.40 20.14
N LEU A 115 -11.48 -15.66 19.67
CA LEU A 115 -12.40 -16.19 18.67
C LEU A 115 -13.84 -16.27 19.19
N ASN A 116 -14.06 -16.17 20.51
CA ASN A 116 -15.37 -16.25 21.16
C ASN A 116 -16.16 -17.51 20.76
N LEU A 117 -15.46 -18.61 20.47
CA LEU A 117 -16.08 -19.89 20.13
C LEU A 117 -16.43 -20.65 21.41
N THR A 118 -17.71 -21.01 21.54
CA THR A 118 -18.19 -21.82 22.67
C THR A 118 -18.49 -23.24 22.20
N PRO A 119 -17.76 -24.26 22.68
CA PRO A 119 -18.05 -25.63 22.30
C PRO A 119 -19.33 -26.13 22.98
N LYS A 120 -20.12 -26.95 22.28
CA LYS A 120 -21.23 -27.71 22.85
C LYS A 120 -20.71 -29.07 23.30
N LYS A 121 -20.89 -29.36 24.59
CA LYS A 121 -20.51 -30.64 25.21
C LYS A 121 -21.73 -31.54 25.35
N SER A 122 -21.61 -32.79 24.92
CA SER A 122 -22.58 -33.87 25.18
C SER A 122 -21.84 -35.15 25.55
N GLY A 123 -21.77 -35.48 26.84
CA GLY A 123 -20.95 -36.58 27.33
C GLY A 123 -19.46 -36.34 27.04
N SER A 124 -18.81 -37.26 26.34
CA SER A 124 -17.42 -37.12 25.88
C SER A 124 -17.26 -36.43 24.52
N VAL A 125 -18.37 -35.97 23.92
CA VAL A 125 -18.38 -35.35 22.60
C VAL A 125 -18.40 -33.84 22.72
N ILE A 126 -17.48 -33.19 22.01
CA ILE A 126 -17.31 -31.75 21.90
C ILE A 126 -17.64 -31.37 20.47
N THR A 127 -18.58 -30.45 20.27
CA THR A 127 -19.00 -29.99 18.94
C THR A 127 -18.92 -28.48 18.82
N PHE A 128 -18.47 -28.00 17.67
CA PHE A 128 -18.38 -26.58 17.37
C PHE A 128 -18.33 -26.37 15.85
N THR A 129 -18.43 -25.11 15.43
CA THR A 129 -18.51 -24.74 14.02
C THR A 129 -17.47 -23.69 13.73
N LEU A 130 -16.76 -23.84 12.61
CA LEU A 130 -15.85 -22.83 12.06
C LEU A 130 -16.45 -22.27 10.78
N ASP A 131 -16.50 -20.95 10.66
CA ASP A 131 -17.04 -20.23 9.51
C ASP A 131 -15.99 -19.96 8.41
N GLN A 132 -14.71 -20.13 8.75
CA GLN A 132 -13.56 -20.02 7.88
C GLN A 132 -12.36 -20.78 8.48
N PRO A 133 -11.35 -21.15 7.68
CA PRO A 133 -10.14 -21.78 8.18
C PRO A 133 -9.44 -20.95 9.26
N ARG A 134 -9.27 -21.56 10.43
CA ARG A 134 -8.60 -21.01 11.62
C ARG A 134 -7.93 -22.15 12.37
N ASP A 135 -6.73 -21.89 12.88
CA ASP A 135 -6.03 -22.84 13.73
C ASP A 135 -6.57 -22.72 15.17
N ILE A 136 -6.98 -23.84 15.76
CA ILE A 136 -7.69 -23.89 17.05
C ILE A 136 -7.17 -25.03 17.90
N ILE A 137 -7.22 -24.86 19.21
CA ILE A 137 -6.91 -25.92 20.17
C ILE A 137 -8.15 -26.23 21.01
N VAL A 138 -8.52 -27.50 21.03
CA VAL A 138 -9.55 -28.04 21.92
C VAL A 138 -8.84 -28.54 23.17
N GLN A 139 -9.00 -27.81 24.26
CA GLN A 139 -8.44 -28.17 25.56
C GLN A 139 -9.53 -28.84 26.40
N VAL A 140 -9.22 -30.02 26.95
CA VAL A 140 -10.16 -30.84 27.72
C VAL A 140 -9.67 -30.97 29.15
N ASN A 141 -10.57 -30.82 30.12
CA ASN A 141 -10.31 -31.02 31.54
C ASN A 141 -9.10 -30.22 32.08
N ASP A 142 -8.84 -29.05 31.51
CA ASP A 142 -7.68 -28.20 31.81
C ASP A 142 -6.31 -28.83 31.50
N ASP A 143 -6.27 -29.99 30.83
CA ASP A 143 -5.05 -30.63 30.33
C ASP A 143 -4.50 -29.85 29.13
N ILE A 144 -3.26 -29.41 29.25
CA ILE A 144 -2.55 -28.60 28.25
C ILE A 144 -1.66 -29.44 27.33
N PHE A 145 -1.41 -30.71 27.68
CA PHE A 145 -0.53 -31.60 26.95
C PHE A 145 -1.34 -32.58 26.10
N ASP A 146 -2.40 -33.21 26.64
CA ASP A 146 -3.29 -34.08 25.87
C ASP A 146 -4.43 -33.30 25.20
N ALA A 147 -4.07 -32.28 24.42
CA ALA A 147 -5.00 -31.43 23.70
C ALA A 147 -5.23 -31.92 22.25
N LEU A 148 -6.28 -31.39 21.61
CA LEU A 148 -6.48 -31.56 20.17
C LEU A 148 -6.17 -30.24 19.45
N HIS A 149 -5.07 -30.24 18.72
CA HIS A 149 -4.67 -29.17 17.80
C HIS A 149 -5.38 -29.39 16.47
N ILE A 150 -6.03 -28.36 15.92
CA ILE A 150 -6.73 -28.42 14.64
C ILE A 150 -6.16 -27.37 13.71
N PHE A 151 -5.52 -27.82 12.64
CA PHE A 151 -4.96 -26.95 11.61
C PHE A 151 -5.80 -26.99 10.35
N THR A 152 -6.15 -25.81 9.83
CA THR A 152 -7.02 -25.70 8.67
C THR A 152 -6.55 -24.64 7.69
N ASN A 153 -6.66 -24.91 6.39
CA ASN A 153 -6.30 -23.96 5.34
C ASN A 153 -7.42 -23.76 4.31
N PRO A 154 -7.44 -22.60 3.63
CA PRO A 154 -8.20 -22.43 2.39
C PRO A 154 -7.52 -23.20 1.24
N LEU A 155 -8.28 -23.63 0.23
CA LEU A 155 -7.71 -24.24 -0.99
C LEU A 155 -7.08 -23.16 -1.88
N THR A 156 -5.79 -23.29 -2.19
CA THR A 156 -5.10 -22.58 -3.28
C THR A 156 -4.61 -23.55 -4.33
N GLN A 157 -4.87 -23.26 -5.61
CA GLN A 157 -4.50 -24.10 -6.75
C GLN A 157 -3.01 -23.95 -7.08
N THR A 158 -2.16 -24.52 -6.22
CA THR A 158 -0.76 -24.90 -6.47
C THR A 158 -0.27 -25.55 -5.18
N HIS A 159 -0.23 -26.88 -5.14
CA HIS A 159 0.52 -27.62 -4.13
C HIS A 159 2.03 -27.47 -4.42
N HIS A 160 2.56 -26.25 -4.35
CA HIS A 160 3.98 -26.08 -4.12
C HIS A 160 4.19 -26.22 -2.62
N LEU A 161 5.02 -27.20 -2.24
CA LEU A 161 5.54 -27.48 -0.91
C LEU A 161 6.37 -26.31 -0.32
N SER A 162 5.85 -25.07 -0.36
CA SER A 162 6.50 -23.85 0.15
C SER A 162 5.94 -23.39 1.50
N LYS A 163 4.77 -23.91 1.93
CA LYS A 163 4.39 -23.92 3.34
C LYS A 163 4.89 -25.21 3.99
N ILE A 164 6.15 -25.23 4.39
CA ILE A 164 6.59 -26.17 5.42
C ILE A 164 5.99 -25.67 6.74
N ARG A 165 4.76 -26.10 7.08
CA ARG A 165 4.27 -26.10 8.47
C ARG A 165 4.78 -27.38 9.15
N MET A 166 6.08 -27.46 9.34
CA MET A 166 6.68 -28.43 10.25
C MET A 166 7.82 -27.77 11.00
N SER A 167 7.62 -27.59 12.30
CA SER A 167 8.69 -27.46 13.26
C SER A 167 8.19 -28.10 14.55
N TYR A 168 8.55 -29.38 14.74
CA TYR A 168 8.71 -29.90 16.09
C TYR A 168 9.97 -29.24 16.63
N PHE A 169 9.84 -28.48 17.71
CA PHE A 169 10.61 -28.62 18.95
C PHE A 169 9.85 -27.76 19.98
N MET A 170 9.77 -28.24 21.22
CA MET A 170 8.88 -27.74 22.26
C MET A 170 8.79 -26.20 22.31
N GLY A 171 7.57 -25.70 22.17
CA GLY A 171 7.25 -24.31 21.83
C GLY A 171 6.39 -24.34 20.57
N LEU A 172 5.12 -24.73 20.69
CA LEU A 172 4.22 -24.82 19.54
C LEU A 172 3.90 -23.39 19.08
N ALA A 173 4.69 -22.90 18.13
CA ALA A 173 4.46 -21.67 17.41
C ALA A 173 3.70 -21.99 16.12
N ILE A 174 2.45 -21.58 16.01
CA ILE A 174 1.71 -21.61 14.75
C ILE A 174 2.16 -20.38 13.96
N THR A 175 3.32 -20.46 13.30
CA THR A 175 3.90 -19.33 12.54
C THR A 175 3.83 -19.56 11.03
N SER A 176 3.57 -18.51 10.26
CA SER A 176 4.07 -18.44 8.88
C SER A 176 5.50 -17.91 8.91
N LEU A 177 6.48 -18.81 8.99
CA LEU A 177 7.90 -18.46 8.95
C LEU A 177 8.58 -19.26 7.82
N THR A 178 9.37 -18.58 6.99
CA THR A 178 10.22 -19.23 5.99
C THR A 178 11.64 -19.26 6.54
N LEU A 179 12.14 -20.43 6.94
CA LEU A 179 13.54 -20.65 7.27
C LEU A 179 14.02 -21.99 6.70
N HIS A 180 15.15 -21.97 6.00
CA HIS A 180 15.91 -23.15 5.59
C HIS A 180 16.93 -23.49 6.67
N SER A 181 16.81 -24.63 7.35
CA SER A 181 17.95 -25.49 7.71
C SER A 181 17.47 -26.76 8.42
N ARG A 182 18.03 -27.92 8.05
CA ARG A 182 17.98 -29.15 8.83
C ARG A 182 19.01 -29.09 9.96
N SER A 183 18.59 -29.36 11.20
CA SER A 183 19.49 -29.95 12.21
C SER A 183 18.69 -30.69 13.29
N ASP A 184 19.09 -31.94 13.52
CA ASP A 184 18.59 -32.83 14.57
C ASP A 184 19.30 -32.51 15.90
N LEU A 185 18.69 -31.70 16.78
CA LEU A 185 19.07 -31.59 18.20
C LEU A 185 17.95 -30.96 19.04
N ALA A 186 17.19 -31.80 19.74
CA ALA A 186 16.08 -31.42 20.61
C ALA A 186 16.56 -30.75 21.91
N LYS A 187 16.81 -29.43 21.87
CA LYS A 187 16.90 -28.59 23.08
C LYS A 187 15.75 -27.57 23.02
N LEU A 188 15.19 -27.26 24.18
CA LEU A 188 14.01 -26.43 24.34
C LEU A 188 14.35 -24.94 24.34
N TYR A 189 13.71 -24.15 23.46
CA TYR A 189 14.06 -22.74 23.22
C TYR A 189 12.82 -21.86 23.01
N ASP A 190 13.04 -20.56 22.83
CA ASP A 190 12.01 -19.56 22.55
C ASP A 190 11.14 -19.95 21.33
N CYS A 191 9.83 -19.71 21.40
CA CYS A 191 8.92 -19.93 20.26
C CYS A 191 9.32 -19.04 19.07
N ILE A 192 9.67 -17.78 19.33
CA ILE A 192 10.22 -16.86 18.33
C ILE A 192 11.38 -16.10 18.97
N ALA A 193 12.52 -16.14 18.30
CA ALA A 193 13.73 -15.41 18.67
C ALA A 193 14.23 -14.53 17.52
N ALA A 194 14.63 -13.29 17.80
CA ALA A 194 15.34 -12.43 16.87
C ALA A 194 16.62 -11.91 17.50
N TYR A 195 17.76 -12.35 16.97
CA TYR A 195 19.11 -12.06 17.46
C TYR A 195 19.89 -11.22 16.43
N ALA A 196 20.97 -10.59 16.86
CA ALA A 196 21.94 -9.94 15.95
C ALA A 196 23.11 -10.90 15.66
N HIS A 197 23.81 -11.31 16.72
CA HIS A 197 24.87 -12.32 16.64
C HIS A 197 24.48 -13.61 17.35
N ARG A 198 24.73 -14.76 16.71
CA ARG A 198 24.85 -16.06 17.41
C ARG A 198 25.78 -17.00 16.66
N ASP A 199 26.78 -17.55 17.36
CA ASP A 199 27.80 -18.43 16.79
C ASP A 199 28.50 -17.80 15.58
N ALA A 200 28.31 -18.37 14.38
CA ALA A 200 28.93 -17.88 13.13
C ALA A 200 28.09 -16.82 12.39
N TRP A 201 26.92 -16.46 12.91
CA TRP A 201 26.00 -15.50 12.31
C TRP A 201 26.17 -14.16 13.01
N TYR A 202 26.49 -13.10 12.25
CA TYR A 202 26.80 -11.76 12.75
C TYR A 202 26.14 -10.69 11.87
N GLY A 203 25.94 -9.50 12.44
CA GLY A 203 25.46 -8.30 11.77
C GLY A 203 24.19 -7.71 12.38
N ASN A 204 23.90 -6.46 11.98
CA ASN A 204 22.65 -5.79 12.36
C ASN A 204 21.42 -6.53 11.81
N SER A 205 20.35 -6.55 12.62
CA SER A 205 19.07 -7.15 12.26
C SER A 205 18.05 -6.04 12.04
N THR A 206 17.57 -5.84 10.81
CA THR A 206 16.60 -4.76 10.52
C THR A 206 15.36 -5.21 9.77
N SER A 207 14.26 -4.47 9.93
CA SER A 207 13.01 -4.67 9.19
C SER A 207 12.34 -6.04 9.40
N ILE A 208 12.34 -6.54 10.64
CA ILE A 208 11.78 -7.85 11.00
C ILE A 208 10.28 -7.70 11.28
N THR A 209 9.44 -8.53 10.64
CA THR A 209 8.00 -8.61 10.93
C THR A 209 7.61 -10.00 11.40
N ILE A 210 7.11 -10.08 12.65
CA ILE A 210 6.52 -11.26 13.28
C ILE A 210 5.01 -11.07 13.26
N GLN A 211 4.24 -11.94 12.57
CA GLN A 211 2.79 -11.77 12.51
C GLN A 211 1.96 -13.03 12.33
N ASN A 212 0.67 -12.94 12.67
CA ASN A 212 -0.37 -13.96 12.44
C ASN A 212 -0.03 -15.31 13.10
N SER A 213 0.33 -15.30 14.38
CA SER A 213 0.82 -16.50 15.07
C SER A 213 0.14 -16.79 16.40
N ILE A 214 -0.07 -18.06 16.69
CA ILE A 214 -0.54 -18.55 17.99
C ILE A 214 0.65 -19.24 18.68
N LEU A 215 1.02 -18.79 19.86
CA LEU A 215 2.21 -19.23 20.57
C LEU A 215 1.82 -19.90 21.89
N TRP A 216 2.23 -21.15 22.08
CA TRP A 216 2.07 -21.88 23.33
C TRP A 216 3.44 -22.33 23.84
N ALA A 217 4.03 -21.51 24.71
CA ALA A 217 5.32 -21.79 25.32
C ALA A 217 5.12 -22.58 26.63
N ASP A 218 5.92 -23.63 26.84
CA ASP A 218 6.14 -24.18 28.17
C ASP A 218 7.28 -23.39 28.81
N VAL A 219 8.52 -23.88 28.73
CA VAL A 219 9.72 -23.16 29.17
C VAL A 219 10.20 -22.18 28.10
N ALA A 220 10.90 -21.11 28.50
CA ALA A 220 11.41 -20.01 27.69
C ALA A 220 10.34 -18.97 27.28
N HIS A 221 10.53 -18.29 26.16
CA HIS A 221 9.70 -17.16 25.78
C HIS A 221 8.77 -17.49 24.61
N PRO A 222 7.51 -17.00 24.62
CA PRO A 222 6.75 -16.86 23.40
C PRO A 222 7.47 -15.97 22.37
N ILE A 223 7.96 -14.80 22.79
CA ILE A 223 8.77 -13.92 21.95
C ILE A 223 9.96 -13.37 22.73
N ASN A 224 11.16 -13.58 22.21
CA ASN A 224 12.41 -13.04 22.75
C ASN A 224 13.21 -12.28 21.67
N ILE A 225 13.56 -11.03 21.95
CA ILE A 225 14.30 -10.17 21.03
C ILE A 225 15.57 -9.68 21.72
N GLY A 226 16.69 -9.82 21.04
CA GLY A 226 18.00 -9.52 21.59
C GLY A 226 18.61 -10.75 22.25
N THR A 227 18.93 -10.69 23.53
CA THR A 227 19.81 -11.64 24.22
C THR A 227 21.21 -11.66 23.65
N HIS A 228 21.42 -12.22 22.46
CA HIS A 228 22.73 -12.47 21.88
C HIS A 228 23.12 -11.43 20.83
N GLY A 229 24.36 -10.98 20.92
CA GLY A 229 24.97 -9.92 20.11
C GLY A 229 26.50 -10.03 20.18
N ASN A 230 27.18 -9.00 19.68
CA ASN A 230 28.63 -8.96 19.65
C ASN A 230 29.17 -7.82 20.53
N THR A 231 29.85 -8.18 21.63
CA THR A 231 30.46 -7.20 22.54
C THR A 231 31.62 -6.44 21.89
N GLU A 232 32.40 -7.10 21.05
CA GLU A 232 33.57 -6.49 20.39
C GLU A 232 33.16 -5.54 19.27
N ASP A 233 32.12 -5.90 18.51
CA ASP A 233 31.53 -5.07 17.45
C ASP A 233 30.01 -4.91 17.66
N PRO A 234 29.56 -3.97 18.51
CA PRO A 234 28.17 -3.85 18.94
C PRO A 234 27.14 -3.63 17.83
N GLU A 235 26.08 -4.45 17.84
CA GLU A 235 25.07 -4.49 16.79
C GLU A 235 23.75 -3.82 17.20
N THR A 236 22.86 -3.64 16.23
CA THR A 236 21.56 -3.00 16.38
C THR A 236 20.46 -3.85 15.75
N ILE A 237 19.38 -4.03 16.51
CA ILE A 237 18.11 -4.61 16.06
C ILE A 237 17.11 -3.47 15.88
N ALA A 238 16.73 -3.14 14.64
CA ALA A 238 15.90 -1.96 14.33
C ALA A 238 14.72 -2.24 13.39
N GLY A 239 13.60 -1.55 13.60
CA GLY A 239 12.43 -1.68 12.72
C GLY A 239 11.70 -3.02 12.89
N LEU A 240 11.45 -3.40 14.14
CA LEU A 240 10.76 -4.64 14.50
C LEU A 240 9.24 -4.40 14.54
N THR A 241 8.46 -5.25 13.90
CA THR A 241 6.99 -5.26 13.99
C THR A 241 6.49 -6.61 14.49
N ILE A 242 5.82 -6.65 15.63
CA ILE A 242 5.12 -7.81 16.19
C ILE A 242 3.63 -7.53 16.09
N ARG A 243 2.86 -8.28 15.28
CA ARG A 243 1.43 -8.01 15.12
C ARG A 243 0.52 -9.21 14.93
N ASN A 244 -0.73 -9.09 15.38
CA ASN A 244 -1.71 -10.18 15.31
C ASN A 244 -1.17 -11.50 15.88
N ILE A 245 -0.68 -11.46 17.13
CA ILE A 245 -0.16 -12.62 17.88
C ILE A 245 -1.11 -13.02 19.02
N ASP A 246 -1.36 -14.31 19.18
CA ASP A 246 -2.08 -14.88 20.32
C ASP A 246 -1.12 -15.72 21.17
N ILE A 247 -0.81 -15.26 22.38
CA ILE A 247 0.03 -15.98 23.33
C ILE A 247 -0.89 -16.73 24.29
N LEU A 248 -0.88 -18.05 24.19
CA LEU A 248 -1.74 -18.92 24.97
C LEU A 248 -1.16 -19.24 26.35
N ASP A 249 0.16 -19.40 26.46
CA ASP A 249 0.77 -19.80 27.71
C ASP A 249 2.26 -19.46 27.74
N GLN A 250 2.79 -19.40 28.95
CA GLN A 250 4.21 -19.37 29.29
C GLN A 250 4.39 -19.99 30.68
N ARG A 251 5.49 -20.71 30.88
CA ARG A 251 5.95 -21.27 32.16
C ARG A 251 7.47 -21.12 32.31
N GLU A 252 7.96 -19.89 32.22
CA GLU A 252 9.38 -19.57 32.43
C GLU A 252 9.66 -19.29 33.92
N GLY A 253 10.62 -20.01 34.50
CA GLY A 253 10.96 -19.94 35.92
C GLY A 253 12.11 -18.99 36.27
N GLN A 254 12.95 -18.62 35.29
CA GLN A 254 14.09 -17.74 35.46
C GLN A 254 13.63 -16.28 35.48
N VAL A 255 13.47 -15.70 36.66
CA VAL A 255 12.95 -14.32 36.85
C VAL A 255 13.75 -13.26 36.09
N ASP A 256 15.04 -13.48 35.92
CA ASP A 256 15.95 -12.62 35.16
C ASP A 256 15.85 -12.79 33.64
N TYR A 257 15.04 -13.75 33.20
CA TYR A 257 14.92 -14.20 31.81
C TYR A 257 13.48 -14.65 31.51
N GLN A 258 12.49 -13.85 31.94
CA GLN A 258 11.03 -14.06 31.77
C GLN A 258 10.43 -13.08 30.75
N GLY A 259 9.16 -13.31 30.36
CA GLY A 259 8.36 -12.34 29.58
C GLY A 259 7.63 -13.00 28.43
N THR A 260 6.34 -12.71 28.25
CA THR A 260 5.61 -13.20 27.06
C THR A 260 6.11 -12.48 25.81
N ILE A 261 6.47 -11.20 25.97
CA ILE A 261 7.25 -10.42 25.03
C ILE A 261 8.46 -9.88 25.79
N ALA A 262 9.64 -10.38 25.43
CA ALA A 262 10.91 -9.96 25.98
C ALA A 262 11.70 -9.12 24.96
N LEU A 263 12.07 -7.89 25.34
CA LEU A 263 13.04 -7.04 24.64
C LEU A 263 14.26 -6.91 25.55
N ASN A 264 15.27 -7.74 25.32
CA ASN A 264 16.37 -7.93 26.24
C ASN A 264 17.74 -7.76 25.57
N PRO A 265 18.15 -6.56 25.15
CA PRO A 265 19.45 -6.39 24.51
C PRO A 265 20.58 -6.74 25.49
N GLY A 266 21.37 -7.75 25.15
CA GLY A 266 22.65 -8.12 25.76
C GLY A 266 23.78 -8.08 24.73
N ASP A 267 25.03 -8.25 25.17
CA ASP A 267 26.24 -8.28 24.32
C ASP A 267 26.38 -7.04 23.43
N GLY A 268 26.22 -5.86 24.00
CA GLY A 268 26.33 -4.60 23.24
C GLY A 268 25.16 -4.30 22.30
N ASN A 269 24.13 -5.14 22.21
CA ASN A 269 22.98 -4.89 21.33
C ASN A 269 22.24 -3.59 21.66
N LEU A 270 21.75 -2.89 20.64
CA LEU A 270 20.74 -1.83 20.76
C LEU A 270 19.44 -2.31 20.11
N ILE A 271 18.31 -2.22 20.81
CA ILE A 271 16.98 -2.45 20.21
C ILE A 271 16.31 -1.09 19.99
N GLN A 272 15.83 -0.82 18.78
CA GLN A 272 15.11 0.42 18.50
C GLN A 272 14.00 0.26 17.44
N ASP A 273 13.11 1.25 17.36
CA ASP A 273 12.03 1.32 16.37
C ASP A 273 11.14 0.06 16.38
N VAL A 274 10.48 -0.19 17.52
CA VAL A 274 9.68 -1.41 17.76
C VAL A 274 8.18 -1.08 17.77
N LEU A 275 7.40 -1.79 16.95
CA LEU A 275 5.94 -1.77 16.97
C LEU A 275 5.40 -3.14 17.44
N ILE A 276 4.74 -3.17 18.58
CA ILE A 276 3.93 -4.30 19.04
C ILE A 276 2.47 -3.88 18.85
N ASP A 277 1.71 -4.53 17.95
CA ASP A 277 0.42 -4.05 17.50
C ASP A 277 -0.61 -5.18 17.40
N ASP A 278 -1.74 -5.06 18.09
CA ASP A 278 -2.76 -6.09 18.15
C ASP A 278 -2.12 -7.39 18.66
N VAL A 279 -1.91 -7.53 19.96
CA VAL A 279 -1.43 -8.78 20.61
C VAL A 279 -2.38 -9.18 21.73
N ARG A 280 -2.73 -10.47 21.84
CA ARG A 280 -3.55 -11.01 22.94
C ARG A 280 -2.75 -12.04 23.71
N VAL A 281 -2.79 -11.92 25.03
CA VAL A 281 -2.13 -12.82 25.96
C VAL A 281 -3.18 -13.40 26.88
N GLU A 282 -3.32 -14.72 26.87
CA GLU A 282 -4.21 -15.46 27.76
C GLU A 282 -3.54 -15.69 29.13
N ASP A 283 -4.20 -16.44 30.02
CA ASP A 283 -3.61 -16.76 31.32
C ASP A 283 -2.37 -17.64 31.16
N ILE A 284 -1.23 -17.15 31.67
CA ILE A 284 0.05 -17.86 31.65
C ILE A 284 0.27 -18.63 32.96
N ARG A 285 0.92 -19.78 32.91
CA ARG A 285 1.20 -20.58 34.13
C ARG A 285 2.30 -19.98 35.01
N ALA A 286 3.35 -19.42 34.43
CA ALA A 286 4.43 -18.71 35.13
C ALA A 286 5.23 -17.81 34.17
N GLY A 287 5.49 -16.57 34.57
CA GLY A 287 6.25 -15.62 33.77
C GLY A 287 5.73 -14.20 33.91
N GLN A 288 6.22 -13.28 33.09
CA GLN A 288 5.82 -11.87 33.09
C GLN A 288 5.06 -11.55 31.82
N LEU A 289 4.16 -10.56 31.84
CA LEU A 289 3.52 -10.10 30.62
C LEU A 289 4.56 -9.46 29.68
N LEU A 290 5.29 -8.46 30.18
CA LEU A 290 6.36 -7.79 29.44
C LEU A 290 7.67 -7.81 30.23
N ASN A 291 8.78 -7.98 29.52
CA ASN A 291 10.11 -7.78 30.08
C ASN A 291 10.96 -6.96 29.11
N PHE A 292 11.05 -5.66 29.37
CA PHE A 292 11.93 -4.75 28.64
C PHE A 292 13.10 -4.43 29.56
N ARG A 293 14.24 -5.06 29.30
CA ARG A 293 15.40 -4.96 30.18
C ARG A 293 16.67 -4.84 29.38
N VAL A 294 17.47 -3.81 29.64
CA VAL A 294 18.86 -3.84 29.17
C VAL A 294 19.58 -4.94 29.94
N MET A 295 19.83 -6.05 29.26
CA MET A 295 20.14 -7.32 29.91
C MET A 295 21.63 -7.49 30.05
N TYR A 296 22.05 -7.84 31.26
CA TYR A 296 23.34 -8.43 31.53
C TYR A 296 23.16 -9.68 32.38
N ASN A 297 22.95 -10.80 31.70
CA ASN A 297 22.92 -12.10 32.35
C ASN A 297 24.22 -12.81 32.02
N THR A 298 25.16 -12.90 32.96
CA THR A 298 26.51 -13.48 32.72
C THR A 298 26.48 -14.94 32.27
N LYS A 299 25.33 -15.63 32.38
CA LYS A 299 25.11 -16.97 31.82
C LYS A 299 24.96 -16.95 30.29
N TYR A 300 24.39 -15.89 29.73
CA TYR A 300 24.07 -15.78 28.30
C TYR A 300 24.82 -14.65 27.60
N ASN A 301 25.39 -13.72 28.36
CA ASN A 301 26.01 -12.50 27.89
C ASN A 301 27.42 -12.31 28.44
N THR A 302 28.27 -11.79 27.58
CA THR A 302 29.62 -11.29 27.85
C THR A 302 29.61 -9.80 28.28
N SER A 303 28.61 -9.01 27.85
CA SER A 303 28.42 -7.62 28.28
C SER A 303 26.93 -7.19 28.31
N PRO A 304 26.57 -6.10 29.02
CA PRO A 304 25.23 -5.49 28.90
C PRO A 304 24.95 -4.95 27.49
N GLY A 305 23.68 -4.89 27.09
CA GLY A 305 23.25 -4.16 25.90
C GLY A 305 23.40 -2.63 26.04
N ARG A 306 23.18 -1.92 24.94
CA ARG A 306 23.27 -0.46 24.83
C ARG A 306 21.96 0.29 25.09
N GLY A 307 20.80 -0.37 24.99
CA GLY A 307 19.53 0.27 25.29
C GLY A 307 18.32 -0.27 24.53
N ILE A 308 17.14 0.25 24.87
CA ILE A 308 15.87 0.03 24.18
C ILE A 308 15.25 1.39 23.87
N LYS A 309 14.92 1.67 22.61
CA LYS A 309 14.42 2.99 22.19
C LYS A 309 13.21 2.88 21.28
N ASP A 310 12.32 3.86 21.36
CA ASP A 310 11.22 4.06 20.39
C ASP A 310 10.31 2.82 20.25
N VAL A 311 9.65 2.46 21.36
CA VAL A 311 8.75 1.29 21.42
C VAL A 311 7.31 1.76 21.48
N LEU A 312 6.50 1.38 20.49
CA LEU A 312 5.05 1.56 20.48
C LEU A 312 4.36 0.21 20.72
N VAL A 313 3.64 0.09 21.83
CA VAL A 313 2.76 -1.04 22.15
C VAL A 313 1.32 -0.60 21.97
N ARG A 314 0.67 -1.05 20.90
CA ARG A 314 -0.71 -0.73 20.55
C ARG A 314 -1.60 -1.96 20.60
N ASP A 315 -2.80 -1.82 21.14
CA ASP A 315 -3.83 -2.87 21.16
C ASP A 315 -3.38 -4.19 21.81
N LEU A 316 -2.51 -4.12 22.82
CA LEU A 316 -2.12 -5.26 23.65
C LEU A 316 -3.23 -5.58 24.66
N LYS A 317 -3.64 -6.85 24.75
CA LYS A 317 -4.68 -7.33 25.67
C LYS A 317 -4.19 -8.49 26.50
N TYR A 318 -4.36 -8.42 27.81
CA TYR A 318 -4.12 -9.53 28.72
C TYR A 318 -5.43 -9.94 29.42
N THR A 319 -5.77 -11.23 29.35
CA THR A 319 -6.99 -11.79 29.97
C THR A 319 -6.68 -12.88 30.99
N GLY A 320 -5.56 -12.76 31.69
CA GLY A 320 -5.11 -13.70 32.70
C GLY A 320 -5.01 -13.10 34.10
N THR A 321 -4.67 -13.94 35.07
CA THR A 321 -4.57 -13.58 36.49
C THR A 321 -3.25 -13.98 37.14
N LYS A 322 -2.42 -14.77 36.45
CA LYS A 322 -1.21 -15.39 37.03
C LYS A 322 0.11 -14.80 36.53
N ALA A 323 0.09 -13.80 35.65
CA ALA A 323 1.31 -13.13 35.24
C ALA A 323 1.98 -12.44 36.45
N SER A 324 3.27 -12.69 36.62
CA SER A 324 4.14 -11.97 37.54
C SER A 324 4.34 -10.53 37.08
N MET A 325 4.90 -9.73 37.97
CA MET A 325 5.19 -8.32 37.74
C MET A 325 6.07 -8.14 36.49
N SER A 326 5.60 -7.34 35.52
CA SER A 326 6.36 -6.98 34.32
C SER A 326 7.56 -6.09 34.68
N ILE A 327 8.63 -6.16 33.90
CA ILE A 327 9.88 -5.44 34.20
C ILE A 327 10.21 -4.45 33.09
N LEU A 328 10.49 -3.21 33.46
CA LEU A 328 11.01 -2.16 32.60
C LEU A 328 12.25 -1.56 33.28
N VAL A 329 13.44 -2.12 33.02
CA VAL A 329 14.65 -1.77 33.79
C VAL A 329 15.83 -1.46 32.86
N MET A 330 16.39 -0.27 33.03
CA MET A 330 17.66 0.12 32.40
C MET A 330 18.87 -0.39 33.19
N TYR A 331 20.06 -0.41 32.59
CA TYR A 331 21.26 -0.95 33.22
C TYR A 331 22.08 0.12 33.98
N ASP A 332 22.38 1.25 33.35
CA ASP A 332 23.07 2.41 33.92
C ASP A 332 22.60 3.70 33.22
N GLU A 333 23.18 4.87 33.57
CA GLU A 333 22.79 6.18 33.01
C GLU A 333 22.97 6.28 31.49
N ASP A 334 23.90 5.53 30.90
CA ASP A 334 24.20 5.55 29.47
C ASP A 334 23.38 4.51 28.68
N ARG A 335 22.92 3.45 29.36
CA ARG A 335 22.22 2.29 28.78
C ARG A 335 20.74 2.28 29.13
N THR A 336 20.00 3.18 28.48
CA THR A 336 18.63 3.55 28.85
C THR A 336 17.53 2.76 28.12
N ILE A 337 16.33 2.76 28.72
CA ILE A 337 15.07 2.49 28.06
C ILE A 337 14.34 3.82 27.88
N SER A 338 14.00 4.18 26.64
CA SER A 338 13.44 5.51 26.34
C SER A 338 12.35 5.48 25.28
N ASN A 339 11.40 6.42 25.39
CA ASN A 339 10.28 6.59 24.46
C ASN A 339 9.43 5.31 24.27
N VAL A 340 8.86 4.82 25.37
CA VAL A 340 7.93 3.68 25.35
C VAL A 340 6.50 4.18 25.47
N THR A 341 5.65 3.91 24.48
CA THR A 341 4.26 4.34 24.47
C THR A 341 3.32 3.14 24.40
N PHE A 342 2.35 3.11 25.30
CA PHE A 342 1.23 2.17 25.29
C PHE A 342 -0.03 2.87 24.80
N GLU A 343 -0.64 2.34 23.75
CA GLU A 343 -1.90 2.81 23.17
C GLU A 343 -2.96 1.71 23.26
N ASN A 344 -4.08 1.99 23.92
CA ASN A 344 -5.18 1.04 24.08
C ASN A 344 -4.78 -0.31 24.71
N LEU A 345 -3.89 -0.26 25.71
CA LEU A 345 -3.57 -1.42 26.54
C LEU A 345 -4.79 -1.83 27.38
N VAL A 346 -5.17 -3.11 27.32
CA VAL A 346 -6.31 -3.64 28.07
C VAL A 346 -5.86 -4.79 28.98
N ILE A 347 -6.01 -4.61 30.28
CA ILE A 347 -5.74 -5.64 31.29
C ILE A 347 -7.08 -6.07 31.91
N ASN A 348 -7.48 -7.31 31.69
CA ASN A 348 -8.71 -7.89 32.24
C ASN A 348 -9.96 -7.01 32.02
N GLY A 349 -10.10 -6.50 30.80
CA GLY A 349 -11.21 -5.62 30.39
C GLY A 349 -11.08 -4.15 30.79
N LYS A 350 -10.04 -3.78 31.56
CA LYS A 350 -9.75 -2.39 31.94
C LYS A 350 -8.76 -1.76 30.97
N VAL A 351 -9.15 -0.63 30.36
CA VAL A 351 -8.24 0.19 29.55
C VAL A 351 -7.29 0.95 30.48
N ILE A 352 -5.99 0.85 30.23
CA ILE A 352 -4.96 1.52 31.03
C ILE A 352 -4.53 2.82 30.35
N SER A 353 -4.56 3.92 31.08
CA SER A 353 -4.21 5.26 30.57
C SER A 353 -3.81 6.20 31.70
N ASP A 354 -2.92 7.14 31.41
CA ASP A 354 -2.53 8.23 32.33
C ASP A 354 -3.69 9.16 32.71
N LYS A 355 -4.82 9.10 31.98
CA LYS A 355 -6.04 9.87 32.25
C LYS A 355 -7.11 9.08 32.98
N MET A 356 -6.85 7.81 33.34
CA MET A 356 -7.81 7.00 34.08
C MET A 356 -7.97 7.51 35.52
N GLN A 357 -9.13 7.27 36.13
CA GLN A 357 -9.33 7.60 37.53
C GLN A 357 -8.50 6.65 38.42
N ASN A 358 -7.55 7.21 39.16
CA ASN A 358 -6.73 6.52 40.15
C ASN A 358 -6.48 7.41 41.38
N PRO A 359 -6.17 6.83 42.55
CA PRO A 359 -5.67 7.61 43.67
C PRO A 359 -4.34 8.28 43.30
N GLY A 360 -4.15 9.55 43.69
CA GLY A 360 -2.98 10.34 43.28
C GLY A 360 -1.61 9.80 43.74
N TRP A 361 -1.57 8.82 44.64
CA TRP A 361 -0.36 8.12 45.08
C TRP A 361 -0.03 6.86 44.27
N CYS A 362 -0.88 6.47 43.31
CA CYS A 362 -0.74 5.26 42.51
C CYS A 362 -0.27 5.63 41.09
N LEU A 363 0.79 5.00 40.61
CA LEU A 363 1.32 5.22 39.26
C LEU A 363 0.46 4.45 38.23
N THR A 364 0.39 4.93 37.00
CA THR A 364 -0.31 4.21 35.92
C THR A 364 0.24 2.80 35.70
N THR A 365 1.56 2.63 35.90
CA THR A 365 2.28 1.35 35.80
C THR A 365 1.82 0.31 36.83
N ASP A 366 1.25 0.73 37.97
CA ASP A 366 0.73 -0.18 38.99
C ASP A 366 -0.46 -1.01 38.48
N PHE A 367 -1.15 -0.52 37.44
CA PHE A 367 -2.27 -1.24 36.81
C PHE A 367 -1.83 -2.26 35.74
N ILE A 368 -0.53 -2.36 35.47
CA ILE A 368 0.07 -3.31 34.50
C ILE A 368 1.11 -4.15 35.24
N PRO A 369 0.79 -4.54 36.48
CA PRO A 369 1.75 -4.80 37.57
C PRO A 369 3.20 -4.70 37.10
N ALA A 370 3.73 -3.50 36.87
CA ALA A 370 5.03 -3.30 36.23
C ALA A 370 5.97 -2.55 37.15
N TYR A 371 7.19 -3.05 37.30
CA TYR A 371 8.28 -2.33 37.95
C TYR A 371 9.09 -1.58 36.90
N ALA A 372 9.07 -0.26 37.01
CA ALA A 372 10.00 0.64 36.32
C ALA A 372 10.87 1.32 37.37
N ASN A 373 12.21 1.27 37.21
CA ASN A 373 13.09 1.97 38.14
C ASN A 373 13.01 3.50 37.93
N GLU A 374 13.50 4.25 38.92
CA GLU A 374 13.38 5.71 39.05
C GLU A 374 13.88 6.49 37.83
N HIS A 375 14.74 5.88 37.03
CA HIS A 375 15.35 6.49 35.85
C HIS A 375 14.60 6.23 34.54
N VAL A 376 13.77 5.18 34.46
CA VAL A 376 12.92 4.89 33.29
C VAL A 376 11.76 5.88 33.19
N LEU A 377 11.19 6.29 34.32
CA LEU A 377 10.07 7.25 34.37
C LEU A 377 10.49 8.67 33.93
N ILE A 378 11.75 9.04 34.13
CA ILE A 378 12.32 10.32 33.67
C ILE A 378 12.47 10.35 32.14
N ASN A 379 12.67 9.19 31.50
CA ASN A 379 12.91 9.03 30.07
C ASN A 379 11.65 8.67 29.24
N LEU A 380 10.46 9.01 29.78
CA LEU A 380 9.13 8.99 29.15
C LEU A 380 8.56 7.59 28.78
N VAL A 381 7.84 6.98 29.73
CA VAL A 381 6.81 5.94 29.46
C VAL A 381 5.43 6.61 29.47
N ARG A 382 4.56 6.34 28.48
CA ARG A 382 3.23 6.98 28.37
C ARG A 382 2.12 5.98 28.12
N PHE A 383 0.93 6.24 28.68
CA PHE A 383 -0.27 5.42 28.51
C PHE A 383 -1.44 6.25 27.98
N SER A 384 -1.89 5.97 26.77
CA SER A 384 -2.95 6.73 26.12
C SER A 384 -4.12 5.86 25.66
N VAL A 385 -5.30 6.49 25.61
CA VAL A 385 -6.48 5.91 25.00
C VAL A 385 -6.47 6.28 23.52
N GLY A 386 -6.39 5.28 22.64
CA GLY A 386 -6.59 5.48 21.21
C GLY A 386 -8.07 5.78 20.92
N PHE A 387 -8.36 6.71 20.01
CA PHE A 387 -9.71 6.87 19.46
C PHE A 387 -10.00 5.66 18.55
N GLY A 388 -10.53 4.59 19.14
CA GLY A 388 -10.91 3.39 18.40
C GLY A 388 -12.05 3.68 17.40
N PRO A 389 -12.13 2.90 16.30
CA PRO A 389 -13.30 2.91 15.42
C PRO A 389 -14.53 2.42 16.22
N LYS A 390 -15.62 3.19 16.19
CA LYS A 390 -16.92 2.77 16.76
C LYS A 390 -17.39 1.49 16.06
N THR A 391 -17.17 0.34 16.69
CA THR A 391 -17.87 -0.91 16.37
C THR A 391 -19.10 -0.99 17.26
N ALA A 392 -20.27 -0.64 16.69
CA ALA A 392 -21.54 -0.96 17.31
C ALA A 392 -21.80 -2.46 17.15
N ARG A 393 -21.65 -3.24 18.24
CA ARG A 393 -22.28 -4.54 18.38
C ARG A 393 -23.73 -4.33 18.84
N LEU A 394 -24.70 -4.65 18.00
CA LEU A 394 -26.08 -4.93 18.41
C LEU A 394 -26.27 -6.45 18.31
N GLY A 395 -26.30 -7.10 19.47
CA GLY A 395 -26.73 -8.49 19.58
C GLY A 395 -28.25 -8.55 19.73
N LEU A 396 -28.91 -9.35 18.90
CA LEU A 396 -30.24 -9.91 19.16
C LEU A 396 -30.26 -11.36 18.65
N SER A 397 -30.58 -12.30 19.54
CA SER A 397 -30.75 -13.73 19.26
C SER A 397 -32.14 -14.02 18.69
N THR A 398 -32.27 -14.93 17.73
CA THR A 398 -33.57 -15.49 17.32
C THR A 398 -33.44 -16.95 16.87
N THR A 399 -33.42 -17.87 17.84
CA THR A 399 -33.66 -19.30 17.62
C THR A 399 -35.16 -19.64 17.78
N SER A 400 -36.05 -18.67 17.59
CA SER A 400 -37.50 -18.82 17.77
C SER A 400 -38.30 -18.90 16.46
N LEU A 401 -37.69 -19.25 15.32
CA LEU A 401 -38.41 -19.23 14.02
C LEU A 401 -38.17 -20.43 13.07
N ILE A 402 -37.44 -21.47 13.46
CA ILE A 402 -37.18 -22.64 12.57
C ILE A 402 -38.16 -23.81 12.83
N GLY A 403 -39.04 -23.70 13.83
CA GLY A 403 -40.05 -24.71 14.17
C GLY A 403 -41.30 -24.75 13.28
N CYS A 404 -41.45 -23.91 12.25
CA CYS A 404 -42.71 -23.81 11.50
C CYS A 404 -42.64 -23.98 9.97
N TYR A 405 -41.54 -24.42 9.33
CA TYR A 405 -41.50 -24.36 7.85
C TYR A 405 -40.87 -25.51 7.04
N ALA A 406 -40.80 -26.75 7.53
CA ALA A 406 -40.50 -27.87 6.61
C ALA A 406 -41.08 -29.24 6.97
N GLN A 407 -42.12 -29.27 7.82
CA GLN A 407 -43.13 -30.33 7.85
C GLN A 407 -44.26 -30.06 6.83
N ALA A 408 -43.95 -29.28 5.79
CA ALA A 408 -44.72 -29.11 4.56
C ALA A 408 -43.84 -29.61 3.39
N SER A 409 -43.37 -30.87 3.41
CA SER A 409 -44.10 -32.03 2.89
C SER A 409 -44.43 -31.92 1.40
N SER A 410 -43.62 -32.60 0.58
CA SER A 410 -44.08 -33.76 -0.19
C SER A 410 -45.33 -33.64 -1.09
N LEU A 411 -45.67 -32.45 -1.57
CA LEU A 411 -46.79 -32.22 -2.49
C LEU A 411 -46.35 -31.41 -3.72
N SER A 412 -45.56 -31.99 -4.63
CA SER A 412 -45.53 -31.47 -6.02
C SER A 412 -45.12 -32.47 -7.12
N ARG A 413 -44.99 -33.78 -6.85
CA ARG A 413 -44.84 -34.79 -7.94
C ARG A 413 -46.06 -34.93 -8.87
N GLN A 414 -47.02 -34.00 -8.84
CA GLN A 414 -48.13 -33.93 -9.79
C GLN A 414 -48.83 -32.55 -9.78
N VAL A 415 -48.09 -31.43 -9.73
CA VAL A 415 -48.71 -30.10 -9.66
C VAL A 415 -47.96 -29.13 -10.57
N GLN A 416 -48.66 -28.55 -11.54
CA GLN A 416 -48.22 -27.33 -12.21
C GLN A 416 -47.87 -26.30 -11.12
N TYR A 417 -46.69 -25.66 -11.16
CA TYR A 417 -46.28 -24.69 -10.14
C TYR A 417 -47.10 -23.39 -10.15
N GLN A 418 -48.19 -23.34 -9.38
CA GLN A 418 -48.96 -22.10 -9.23
C GLN A 418 -48.30 -21.16 -8.20
N ILE A 419 -47.29 -20.37 -8.58
CA ILE A 419 -46.70 -19.32 -7.71
C ILE A 419 -47.70 -18.17 -7.47
N ILE A 420 -48.56 -18.24 -6.45
CA ILE A 420 -49.49 -17.13 -6.13
C ILE A 420 -48.72 -16.02 -5.40
N PRO A 421 -48.55 -14.81 -5.97
CA PRO A 421 -47.91 -13.71 -5.25
C PRO A 421 -48.82 -13.25 -4.10
N ARG A 422 -48.25 -12.84 -2.96
CA ARG A 422 -48.96 -12.35 -1.76
C ARG A 422 -49.73 -11.02 -1.95
N ASN A 423 -50.21 -10.70 -3.14
CA ASN A 423 -51.12 -9.59 -3.39
C ASN A 423 -52.46 -10.13 -3.91
N GLN A 424 -53.54 -9.92 -3.15
CA GLN A 424 -54.89 -10.47 -3.39
C GLN A 424 -55.52 -10.09 -4.74
N ARG A 425 -54.89 -9.23 -5.55
CA ARG A 425 -55.47 -8.66 -6.77
C ARG A 425 -55.11 -9.34 -8.10
N THR A 426 -54.09 -10.19 -8.21
CA THR A 426 -53.64 -10.66 -9.55
C THR A 426 -53.51 -12.16 -9.79
N LYS A 427 -53.51 -13.06 -8.78
CA LYS A 427 -53.57 -14.54 -8.94
C LYS A 427 -52.72 -15.18 -10.08
N LYS A 428 -51.71 -14.50 -10.62
CA LYS A 428 -50.92 -15.02 -11.73
C LYS A 428 -49.71 -15.72 -11.18
N ALA A 429 -49.63 -17.00 -11.49
CA ALA A 429 -48.52 -17.83 -11.14
C ALA A 429 -47.42 -17.86 -12.19
N LEU A 430 -46.19 -17.77 -11.70
CA LEU A 430 -45.00 -18.16 -12.44
C LEU A 430 -45.02 -19.69 -12.59
N PHE A 431 -45.41 -20.17 -13.75
CA PHE A 431 -45.17 -21.56 -14.17
C PHE A 431 -44.09 -21.51 -15.22
N VAL A 432 -42.87 -21.93 -14.87
CA VAL A 432 -41.77 -21.98 -15.84
C VAL A 432 -41.10 -23.33 -15.69
N ASP A 433 -41.33 -24.23 -16.65
CA ASP A 433 -40.77 -25.58 -16.61
C ASP A 433 -39.40 -25.66 -17.31
N LYS A 434 -39.14 -24.75 -18.25
CA LYS A 434 -37.89 -24.62 -19.00
C LYS A 434 -37.69 -23.19 -19.51
N VAL A 435 -36.45 -22.79 -19.71
CA VAL A 435 -36.10 -21.51 -20.32
C VAL A 435 -35.70 -21.74 -21.78
N ASP A 436 -36.43 -21.16 -22.73
CA ASP A 436 -36.03 -21.13 -24.14
C ASP A 436 -35.16 -19.89 -24.39
N LEU A 437 -33.89 -20.13 -24.70
CA LEU A 437 -32.90 -19.08 -24.97
C LEU A 437 -32.71 -18.77 -26.44
N THR A 438 -33.29 -19.55 -27.35
CA THR A 438 -33.15 -19.34 -28.80
C THR A 438 -33.43 -17.88 -29.22
N PRO A 439 -34.45 -17.18 -28.66
CA PRO A 439 -34.68 -15.78 -28.98
C PRO A 439 -33.64 -14.83 -28.36
N VAL A 440 -33.09 -15.16 -27.19
CA VAL A 440 -32.04 -14.38 -26.50
C VAL A 440 -30.69 -14.53 -27.23
N ASP A 441 -30.33 -15.74 -27.65
CA ASP A 441 -29.14 -16.04 -28.45
C ASP A 441 -29.12 -15.25 -29.76
N ARG A 442 -30.29 -15.14 -30.42
CA ARG A 442 -30.44 -14.34 -31.64
C ARG A 442 -30.14 -12.85 -31.39
N VAL A 443 -30.65 -12.29 -30.30
CA VAL A 443 -30.39 -10.89 -29.92
C VAL A 443 -28.93 -10.71 -29.51
N PHE A 444 -28.38 -11.66 -28.75
CA PHE A 444 -26.97 -11.67 -28.36
C PHE A 444 -26.04 -11.67 -29.58
N ALA A 445 -26.19 -12.62 -30.50
CA ALA A 445 -25.35 -12.72 -31.70
C ALA A 445 -25.43 -11.46 -32.59
N ARG A 446 -26.59 -10.78 -32.60
CA ARG A 446 -26.79 -9.53 -33.35
C ARG A 446 -26.02 -8.35 -32.74
N PHE A 447 -25.93 -8.27 -31.42
CA PHE A 447 -25.41 -7.09 -30.71
C PHE A 447 -24.14 -7.33 -29.89
N GLU A 448 -23.57 -8.54 -29.93
CA GLU A 448 -22.34 -8.93 -29.22
C GLU A 448 -21.18 -7.93 -29.42
N LYS A 449 -21.07 -7.38 -30.63
CA LYS A 449 -20.06 -6.38 -30.99
C LYS A 449 -20.61 -4.96 -31.14
N ASP A 450 -21.94 -4.78 -31.13
CA ASP A 450 -22.62 -3.50 -31.36
C ASP A 450 -23.44 -3.05 -30.14
N VAL A 451 -22.69 -2.61 -29.12
CA VAL A 451 -23.23 -2.10 -27.85
C VAL A 451 -24.09 -0.85 -28.05
N THR A 452 -23.76 0.00 -29.02
CA THR A 452 -24.50 1.24 -29.29
C THR A 452 -25.82 0.94 -30.00
N GLY A 453 -25.81 0.03 -30.98
CA GLY A 453 -27.00 -0.42 -31.69
C GLY A 453 -28.01 -1.15 -30.81
N PHE A 454 -27.57 -1.83 -29.75
CA PHE A 454 -28.48 -2.42 -28.76
C PHE A 454 -29.37 -1.36 -28.08
N TRP A 455 -28.83 -0.18 -27.80
CA TRP A 455 -29.61 0.91 -27.18
C TRP A 455 -30.40 1.73 -28.19
N ALA A 456 -30.43 1.34 -29.48
CA ALA A 456 -31.28 1.95 -30.49
C ALA A 456 -32.68 1.28 -30.56
N GLY A 457 -33.68 2.01 -31.05
CA GLY A 457 -35.05 1.50 -31.22
C GLY A 457 -35.11 0.23 -32.07
N SER A 458 -36.03 -0.68 -31.75
CA SER A 458 -36.14 -2.00 -32.39
C SER A 458 -37.57 -2.51 -32.35
N ASP A 459 -38.02 -3.18 -33.41
CA ASP A 459 -39.34 -3.83 -33.47
C ASP A 459 -39.32 -5.27 -32.91
N ASP A 460 -38.15 -5.83 -32.63
CA ASP A 460 -38.01 -7.14 -31.97
C ASP A 460 -38.45 -7.06 -30.49
N ARG A 461 -39.57 -7.71 -30.18
CA ARG A 461 -40.17 -7.75 -28.83
C ARG A 461 -39.23 -8.30 -27.76
N VAL A 462 -38.36 -9.25 -28.11
CA VAL A 462 -37.39 -9.83 -27.17
C VAL A 462 -36.30 -8.83 -26.86
N HIS A 463 -35.77 -8.16 -27.88
CA HIS A 463 -34.78 -7.10 -27.70
C HIS A 463 -35.32 -5.94 -26.86
N LEU A 464 -36.57 -5.52 -27.09
CA LEU A 464 -37.23 -4.47 -26.29
C LEU A 464 -37.36 -4.84 -24.82
N GLU A 465 -37.74 -6.07 -24.50
CA GLU A 465 -37.88 -6.52 -23.12
C GLU A 465 -36.52 -6.63 -22.41
N LEU A 466 -35.50 -7.18 -23.08
CA LEU A 466 -34.12 -7.23 -22.54
C LEU A 466 -33.55 -5.84 -22.30
N ARG A 467 -33.76 -4.91 -23.24
CA ARG A 467 -33.37 -3.51 -23.12
C ARG A 467 -34.10 -2.82 -21.97
N ARG A 468 -35.39 -3.09 -21.77
CA ARG A 468 -36.18 -2.57 -20.64
C ARG A 468 -35.62 -3.03 -19.30
N ARG A 469 -35.37 -4.34 -19.14
CA ARG A 469 -34.81 -4.92 -17.89
C ARG A 469 -33.47 -4.28 -17.56
N LEU A 470 -32.58 -4.17 -18.55
CA LEU A 470 -31.29 -3.50 -18.37
C LEU A 470 -31.42 -2.00 -18.10
N ALA A 471 -32.35 -1.31 -18.75
CA ALA A 471 -32.59 0.12 -18.52
C ALA A 471 -33.02 0.40 -17.07
N CYS A 472 -33.88 -0.43 -16.49
CA CYS A 472 -34.23 -0.37 -15.06
C CYS A 472 -32.99 -0.53 -14.16
N VAL A 473 -32.14 -1.53 -14.44
CA VAL A 473 -30.90 -1.78 -13.69
C VAL A 473 -29.93 -0.60 -13.81
N VAL A 474 -29.75 -0.06 -15.02
CA VAL A 474 -28.92 1.13 -15.26
C VAL A 474 -29.43 2.34 -14.48
N ILE A 475 -30.75 2.61 -14.49
CA ILE A 475 -31.34 3.72 -13.74
C ILE A 475 -31.12 3.55 -12.23
N PHE A 476 -31.26 2.33 -11.71
CA PHE A 476 -30.95 2.02 -10.32
C PHE A 476 -29.48 2.25 -9.97
N LEU A 477 -28.55 1.71 -10.75
CA LEU A 477 -27.11 1.86 -10.51
C LEU A 477 -26.67 3.32 -10.60
N ARG A 478 -27.17 4.09 -11.59
CA ARG A 478 -26.93 5.54 -11.68
C ARG A 478 -27.47 6.30 -10.47
N SER A 479 -28.59 5.85 -9.90
CA SER A 479 -29.15 6.47 -8.69
C SER A 479 -28.27 6.31 -7.45
N LYS A 480 -27.46 5.23 -7.40
CA LYS A 480 -26.47 4.98 -6.35
C LYS A 480 -25.21 5.81 -6.53
N LEU A 481 -24.88 6.18 -7.76
CA LEU A 481 -23.75 7.04 -8.11
C LEU A 481 -24.07 8.55 -8.01
N GLY A 482 -25.23 8.94 -7.45
CA GLY A 482 -25.63 10.35 -7.29
C GLY A 482 -26.07 11.06 -8.58
N ALA A 483 -26.10 10.37 -9.72
CA ALA A 483 -26.37 10.91 -11.05
C ALA A 483 -27.88 10.94 -11.40
N GLN A 484 -28.74 11.30 -10.44
CA GLN A 484 -30.19 11.07 -10.52
C GLN A 484 -30.96 11.95 -11.52
N ILE A 485 -30.36 13.01 -12.10
CA ILE A 485 -31.15 14.06 -12.75
C ILE A 485 -31.53 13.75 -14.21
N LEU A 486 -30.76 12.96 -14.96
CA LEU A 486 -31.08 12.64 -16.37
C LEU A 486 -30.64 11.20 -16.69
N ALA A 487 -31.58 10.26 -16.84
CA ALA A 487 -31.29 9.00 -17.52
C ALA A 487 -30.77 9.32 -18.93
N PRO A 488 -29.74 8.62 -19.46
CA PRO A 488 -29.24 8.88 -20.82
C PRO A 488 -30.40 8.89 -21.83
N PRO A 489 -30.39 9.73 -22.88
CA PRO A 489 -31.50 9.83 -23.83
C PRO A 489 -31.97 8.46 -24.36
N GLN A 490 -31.01 7.58 -24.70
CA GLN A 490 -31.28 6.22 -25.18
C GLN A 490 -31.90 5.30 -24.12
N VAL A 491 -31.67 5.53 -22.82
CA VAL A 491 -32.29 4.79 -21.71
C VAL A 491 -33.65 5.40 -21.36
N ALA A 492 -33.78 6.72 -21.44
CA ALA A 492 -35.02 7.46 -21.22
C ALA A 492 -36.08 7.12 -22.29
N GLU A 493 -35.67 6.97 -23.54
CA GLU A 493 -36.52 6.57 -24.68
C GLU A 493 -37.18 5.19 -24.51
N VAL A 494 -36.62 4.33 -23.65
CA VAL A 494 -37.22 3.01 -23.33
C VAL A 494 -38.53 3.15 -22.54
N PHE A 495 -38.74 4.28 -21.87
CA PHE A 495 -39.92 4.54 -21.03
C PHE A 495 -40.64 5.83 -21.45
N PRO A 496 -41.26 5.86 -22.65
CA PRO A 496 -41.93 7.05 -23.15
C PRO A 496 -43.06 7.47 -22.21
N GLY A 497 -43.09 8.75 -21.85
CA GLY A 497 -44.15 9.35 -21.00
C GLY A 497 -43.94 9.27 -19.48
N VAL A 498 -42.85 8.65 -18.99
CA VAL A 498 -42.54 8.62 -17.55
C VAL A 498 -41.92 9.95 -17.10
N ARG A 499 -42.60 10.68 -16.20
CA ARG A 499 -42.17 12.01 -15.72
C ARG A 499 -41.00 11.99 -14.72
N SER A 500 -40.81 10.87 -14.01
CA SER A 500 -39.75 10.70 -13.00
C SER A 500 -39.20 9.27 -13.04
N PHE A 501 -37.91 9.13 -13.28
CA PHE A 501 -37.22 7.83 -13.30
C PHE A 501 -36.98 7.24 -11.90
N THR A 502 -37.43 7.93 -10.84
CA THR A 502 -37.27 7.49 -9.45
C THR A 502 -38.02 6.18 -9.17
N ASP A 503 -39.19 6.02 -9.77
CA ASP A 503 -40.03 4.84 -9.59
C ASP A 503 -39.44 3.58 -10.23
N LEU A 504 -38.52 3.75 -11.19
CA LEU A 504 -37.83 2.65 -11.88
C LEU A 504 -36.58 2.15 -11.12
N ARG A 505 -36.17 2.84 -10.05
CA ARG A 505 -35.06 2.40 -9.18
C ARG A 505 -35.40 1.13 -8.41
N SER A 506 -36.64 1.01 -7.94
CA SER A 506 -37.10 -0.18 -7.22
C SER A 506 -37.14 -1.41 -8.13
N PRO A 507 -37.72 -1.35 -9.34
CA PRO A 507 -37.57 -2.36 -10.39
C PRO A 507 -36.11 -2.72 -10.69
N GLY A 508 -35.24 -1.73 -10.92
CA GLY A 508 -33.83 -1.98 -11.22
C GLY A 508 -33.07 -2.66 -10.08
N ARG A 509 -33.30 -2.23 -8.84
CA ARG A 509 -32.78 -2.87 -7.64
C ARG A 509 -33.21 -4.33 -7.56
N LYS A 510 -34.49 -4.61 -7.86
CA LYS A 510 -35.03 -5.97 -7.82
C LYS A 510 -34.41 -6.87 -8.89
N TYR A 511 -34.26 -6.40 -10.13
CA TYR A 511 -33.57 -7.18 -11.16
C TYR A 511 -32.11 -7.48 -10.79
N ASP A 512 -31.38 -6.49 -10.27
CA ASP A 512 -30.00 -6.66 -9.80
C ASP A 512 -29.93 -7.68 -8.65
N GLN A 513 -30.83 -7.57 -7.67
CA GLN A 513 -30.91 -8.52 -6.55
C GLN A 513 -31.28 -9.93 -7.01
N ILE A 514 -32.26 -10.08 -7.90
CA ILE A 514 -32.65 -11.39 -8.47
C ILE A 514 -31.45 -11.99 -9.22
N ALA A 515 -30.73 -11.20 -10.02
CA ALA A 515 -29.56 -11.67 -10.77
C ALA A 515 -28.39 -12.09 -9.86
N GLN A 516 -28.12 -11.32 -8.79
CA GLN A 516 -27.12 -11.67 -7.78
C GLN A 516 -27.46 -13.00 -7.08
N ARG A 517 -28.74 -13.22 -6.75
CA ARG A 517 -29.19 -14.48 -6.15
C ARG A 517 -29.13 -15.68 -7.11
N LEU A 518 -29.29 -15.45 -8.41
CA LEU A 518 -29.18 -16.47 -9.46
C LEU A 518 -27.72 -16.71 -9.93
N GLY A 519 -26.76 -16.03 -9.31
CA GLY A 519 -25.33 -16.30 -9.45
C GLY A 519 -24.62 -15.55 -10.58
N GLY A 520 -25.18 -14.43 -11.06
CA GLY A 520 -24.51 -13.53 -12.00
C GLY A 520 -25.46 -12.58 -12.76
N VAL A 521 -24.93 -11.44 -13.24
CA VAL A 521 -25.71 -10.40 -13.94
C VAL A 521 -26.25 -10.86 -15.30
N GLU A 522 -25.68 -11.92 -15.87
CA GLU A 522 -26.18 -12.59 -17.08
C GLU A 522 -27.61 -13.12 -16.91
N ALA A 523 -28.07 -13.34 -15.67
CA ALA A 523 -29.45 -13.75 -15.37
C ALA A 523 -30.50 -12.79 -15.89
N ILE A 524 -30.16 -11.51 -16.03
CA ILE A 524 -31.07 -10.51 -16.61
C ILE A 524 -31.49 -10.91 -18.04
N PHE A 525 -30.60 -11.57 -18.79
CA PHE A 525 -30.82 -11.99 -20.17
C PHE A 525 -31.53 -13.33 -20.31
N TRP A 526 -31.32 -14.25 -19.38
CA TRP A 526 -31.97 -15.56 -19.44
C TRP A 526 -33.20 -15.71 -18.54
N LEU A 527 -33.57 -14.68 -17.76
CA LEU A 527 -34.84 -14.68 -17.04
C LEU A 527 -36.01 -14.94 -18.02
N PRO A 528 -36.95 -15.84 -17.66
CA PRO A 528 -38.07 -16.21 -18.54
C PRO A 528 -38.76 -14.99 -19.17
N LEU A 529 -38.88 -14.99 -20.50
CA LEU A 529 -39.43 -13.87 -21.27
C LEU A 529 -40.96 -13.89 -21.36
N ASP A 530 -41.55 -15.06 -21.15
CA ASP A 530 -43.00 -15.30 -21.06
C ASP A 530 -43.61 -14.80 -19.75
N VAL A 531 -42.79 -14.53 -18.74
CA VAL A 531 -43.21 -13.90 -17.48
C VAL A 531 -43.22 -12.38 -17.63
N PRO A 532 -44.36 -11.71 -17.38
CA PRO A 532 -44.46 -10.26 -17.52
C PRO A 532 -43.47 -9.52 -16.62
N ALA A 533 -42.85 -8.45 -17.13
CA ALA A 533 -41.93 -7.60 -16.36
C ALA A 533 -42.52 -7.16 -15.01
N SER A 534 -43.82 -6.82 -14.96
CA SER A 534 -44.51 -6.43 -13.73
C SER A 534 -44.42 -7.48 -12.62
N THR A 535 -44.34 -8.76 -12.97
CA THR A 535 -44.21 -9.85 -12.01
C THR A 535 -42.87 -9.76 -11.29
N TYR A 536 -41.76 -9.63 -12.02
CA TYR A 536 -40.43 -9.43 -11.44
C TYR A 536 -40.30 -8.07 -10.72
N GLU A 537 -40.81 -7.01 -11.34
CA GLU A 537 -40.62 -5.63 -10.85
C GLU A 537 -41.48 -5.31 -9.62
N ARG A 538 -42.71 -5.81 -9.55
CA ARG A 538 -43.68 -5.42 -8.49
C ARG A 538 -44.01 -6.54 -7.53
N TYR A 539 -44.21 -7.75 -8.04
CA TYR A 539 -44.86 -8.81 -7.27
C TYR A 539 -43.90 -9.84 -6.67
N LEU A 540 -42.77 -10.11 -7.33
CA LEU A 540 -41.74 -10.99 -6.81
C LEU A 540 -40.97 -10.27 -5.71
N SER A 541 -40.95 -10.88 -4.51
CA SER A 541 -40.14 -10.45 -3.39
C SER A 541 -38.75 -11.06 -3.48
N VAL A 542 -37.73 -10.34 -3.01
CA VAL A 542 -36.35 -10.84 -2.97
C VAL A 542 -36.23 -12.02 -2.00
N ASP A 543 -37.11 -12.09 -1.00
CA ASP A 543 -37.14 -13.16 0.01
C ASP A 543 -38.00 -14.38 -0.42
N ASP A 544 -38.54 -14.38 -1.64
CA ASP A 544 -39.32 -15.51 -2.17
C ASP A 544 -38.38 -16.67 -2.57
N GLU A 545 -37.79 -17.30 -1.55
CA GLU A 545 -36.80 -18.38 -1.66
C GLU A 545 -37.24 -19.50 -2.60
N GLU A 546 -38.52 -19.85 -2.58
CA GLU A 546 -39.08 -20.90 -3.42
C GLU A 546 -38.96 -20.55 -4.91
N VAL A 547 -39.30 -19.32 -5.29
CA VAL A 547 -39.26 -18.85 -6.68
C VAL A 547 -37.81 -18.68 -7.16
N VAL A 548 -36.94 -18.12 -6.31
CA VAL A 548 -35.52 -17.94 -6.64
C VAL A 548 -34.80 -19.27 -6.74
N THR A 549 -35.12 -20.22 -5.86
CA THR A 549 -34.61 -21.60 -5.93
C THR A 549 -35.07 -22.28 -7.21
N HIS A 550 -36.36 -22.17 -7.56
CA HIS A 550 -36.90 -22.71 -8.82
C HIS A 550 -36.20 -22.13 -10.05
N LEU A 551 -36.09 -20.79 -10.15
CA LEU A 551 -35.37 -20.12 -11.23
C LEU A 551 -33.88 -20.50 -11.28
N SER A 552 -33.25 -20.77 -10.13
CA SER A 552 -31.86 -21.23 -10.06
C SER A 552 -31.68 -22.65 -10.59
N PHE A 553 -32.69 -23.52 -10.43
CA PHE A 553 -32.69 -24.87 -10.99
C PHE A 553 -32.85 -24.86 -12.51
N LEU A 554 -33.56 -23.87 -13.04
CA LEU A 554 -33.70 -23.65 -14.49
C LEU A 554 -32.45 -23.02 -15.13
N LYS A 555 -31.43 -22.66 -14.35
CA LYS A 555 -30.25 -21.93 -14.82
C LYS A 555 -29.63 -22.63 -16.03
N PRO A 556 -29.61 -21.99 -17.21
CA PRO A 556 -29.02 -22.57 -18.40
C PRO A 556 -27.49 -22.61 -18.27
N SER A 557 -26.87 -23.68 -18.77
CA SER A 557 -25.45 -23.98 -18.58
C SER A 557 -24.54 -23.29 -19.60
N PHE A 558 -24.44 -21.95 -19.61
CA PHE A 558 -23.50 -21.21 -20.48
C PHE A 558 -22.99 -19.90 -19.86
N GLN A 559 -21.72 -19.55 -20.10
CA GLN A 559 -21.03 -18.35 -19.57
C GLN A 559 -21.12 -17.10 -20.47
N ASN A 560 -21.88 -17.15 -21.58
CA ASN A 560 -21.62 -16.29 -22.74
C ASN A 560 -22.23 -14.87 -22.70
N TYR A 561 -23.25 -14.60 -21.88
CA TYR A 561 -23.92 -13.29 -21.92
C TYR A 561 -23.34 -12.25 -20.96
N ASN A 562 -22.54 -12.69 -19.99
CA ASN A 562 -22.05 -11.84 -18.91
C ASN A 562 -21.23 -10.66 -19.46
N GLU A 563 -20.32 -10.92 -20.40
CA GLU A 563 -19.48 -9.88 -21.01
C GLU A 563 -20.32 -8.84 -21.76
N LEU A 564 -21.32 -9.27 -22.54
CA LEU A 564 -22.19 -8.35 -23.27
C LEU A 564 -23.08 -7.54 -22.31
N VAL A 565 -23.70 -8.18 -21.31
CA VAL A 565 -24.53 -7.49 -20.31
C VAL A 565 -23.70 -6.45 -19.55
N GLN A 566 -22.48 -6.81 -19.16
CA GLN A 566 -21.55 -5.87 -18.53
C GLN A 566 -21.20 -4.72 -19.48
N ARG A 567 -20.81 -4.98 -20.73
CA ARG A 567 -20.50 -3.93 -21.71
C ARG A 567 -21.69 -3.01 -21.98
N LEU A 568 -22.91 -3.54 -22.05
CA LEU A 568 -24.15 -2.78 -22.24
C LEU A 568 -24.47 -1.90 -21.02
N VAL A 569 -24.42 -2.45 -19.80
CA VAL A 569 -24.60 -1.69 -18.56
C VAL A 569 -23.52 -0.61 -18.45
N LEU A 570 -22.25 -0.98 -18.65
CA LEU A 570 -21.10 -0.06 -18.59
C LEU A 570 -21.20 1.08 -19.62
N SER A 571 -21.70 0.81 -20.83
CA SER A 571 -21.90 1.83 -21.87
C SER A 571 -22.87 2.94 -21.45
N GLN A 572 -23.83 2.63 -20.58
CA GLN A 572 -24.84 3.59 -20.10
C GLN A 572 -24.50 4.19 -18.73
N LEU A 573 -23.44 3.70 -18.07
CA LEU A 573 -22.97 4.17 -16.78
C LEU A 573 -21.83 5.20 -16.87
N SER A 574 -21.27 5.49 -18.04
CA SER A 574 -19.94 6.11 -18.12
C SER A 574 -19.87 7.47 -18.82
N TYR A 575 -19.48 8.49 -18.04
CA TYR A 575 -18.61 9.58 -18.49
C TYR A 575 -17.34 9.74 -17.62
N GLN A 576 -17.12 8.94 -16.57
CA GLN A 576 -15.96 9.14 -15.67
C GLN A 576 -15.04 7.92 -15.54
N LEU A 577 -15.56 6.69 -15.41
CA LEU A 577 -14.71 5.51 -15.21
C LEU A 577 -13.98 5.06 -16.48
N PHE A 578 -14.65 5.12 -17.64
CA PHE A 578 -14.03 4.80 -18.94
C PHE A 578 -13.12 5.90 -19.45
N HIS A 579 -13.35 7.19 -19.16
CA HIS A 579 -12.35 8.22 -19.52
C HIS A 579 -11.06 8.09 -18.69
N ILE A 580 -11.15 7.58 -17.45
CA ILE A 580 -9.98 7.25 -16.64
C ILE A 580 -9.23 6.05 -17.22
N MET A 581 -9.89 4.91 -17.49
CA MET A 581 -9.21 3.72 -18.01
C MET A 581 -8.78 3.82 -19.47
N TYR A 582 -9.64 4.37 -20.33
CA TYR A 582 -9.38 4.48 -21.77
C TYR A 582 -8.38 5.57 -22.08
N ALA A 583 -8.34 6.62 -21.28
CA ALA A 583 -7.26 7.54 -21.46
C ALA A 583 -6.00 7.08 -20.70
N LEU A 584 -6.08 6.33 -19.57
CA LEU A 584 -4.90 5.66 -18.95
C LEU A 584 -4.26 4.60 -19.85
N GLY A 585 -4.86 4.35 -21.01
CA GLY A 585 -4.08 4.05 -22.21
C GLY A 585 -3.32 2.74 -22.09
N GLY A 586 -4.00 1.66 -21.69
CA GLY A 586 -3.52 0.29 -21.94
C GLY A 586 -2.35 -0.19 -21.06
N THR A 587 -2.63 -1.29 -20.37
CA THR A 587 -1.73 -2.35 -19.87
C THR A 587 -0.53 -2.06 -18.96
N ASP A 588 0.02 -0.85 -18.82
CA ASP A 588 1.33 -0.76 -18.13
C ASP A 588 1.57 0.54 -17.33
N ILE A 589 1.11 0.55 -16.08
CA ILE A 589 1.39 1.61 -15.11
C ILE A 589 2.59 1.20 -14.22
N PRO A 590 3.69 1.98 -14.13
CA PRO A 590 4.86 1.63 -13.33
C PRO A 590 4.58 1.47 -11.82
N ALA A 591 5.05 0.34 -11.25
CA ALA A 591 4.83 -0.10 -9.87
C ALA A 591 5.13 0.97 -8.83
N VAL A 592 6.25 1.67 -9.05
CA VAL A 592 6.82 2.66 -8.14
C VAL A 592 5.82 3.77 -7.82
N LEU A 593 4.92 4.11 -8.75
CA LEU A 593 3.95 5.18 -8.56
C LEU A 593 2.69 4.76 -7.81
N LEU A 594 2.33 3.47 -7.84
CA LEU A 594 1.28 2.91 -7.00
C LEU A 594 1.83 2.62 -5.59
N LYS A 595 3.09 2.18 -5.51
CA LYS A 595 3.82 2.00 -4.25
C LYS A 595 4.11 3.33 -3.54
N SER A 596 4.33 4.43 -4.27
CA SER A 596 4.62 5.75 -3.66
C SER A 596 3.49 6.28 -2.77
N ILE A 597 2.23 5.94 -3.07
CA ILE A 597 1.05 6.32 -2.26
C ILE A 597 1.13 5.72 -0.85
N ARG A 598 1.96 4.67 -0.64
CA ARG A 598 2.17 4.03 0.66
C ARG A 598 2.96 4.88 1.66
N LEU A 599 3.69 5.88 1.15
CA LEU A 599 4.57 6.75 1.94
C LEU A 599 3.91 8.12 2.18
N PRO A 600 4.09 8.75 3.35
CA PRO A 600 3.65 10.12 3.59
C PRO A 600 4.22 11.08 2.55
N GLN A 601 3.34 11.89 1.98
CA GLN A 601 3.67 12.73 0.83
C GLN A 601 4.03 14.13 1.29
N ARG A 602 5.23 14.57 0.92
CA ARG A 602 5.82 15.87 1.28
C ARG A 602 5.17 17.00 0.48
N ARG A 603 4.38 17.85 1.14
CA ARG A 603 3.71 19.02 0.56
C ARG A 603 4.19 20.31 1.24
N TRP A 604 4.10 21.42 0.52
CA TRP A 604 4.44 22.72 1.05
C TRP A 604 3.22 23.37 1.70
N ASN A 605 3.32 23.73 2.97
CA ASN A 605 2.27 24.46 3.68
C ASN A 605 2.36 25.98 3.42
N ALA A 606 1.43 26.76 3.99
CA ALA A 606 1.39 28.21 3.81
C ALA A 606 2.63 28.92 4.39
N ASP A 607 3.26 28.31 5.41
CA ASP A 607 4.49 28.77 6.05
C ASP A 607 5.76 28.42 5.25
N GLY A 608 5.61 27.68 4.15
CA GLY A 608 6.69 27.30 3.27
C GLY A 608 7.56 26.14 3.79
N GLU A 609 7.05 25.38 4.77
CA GLU A 609 7.67 24.16 5.29
C GLU A 609 7.10 22.89 4.65
N VAL A 610 7.84 21.79 4.80
CA VAL A 610 7.43 20.47 4.34
C VAL A 610 6.53 19.81 5.39
N ASP A 611 5.22 19.80 5.12
CA ASP A 611 4.30 18.92 5.83
C ASP A 611 4.29 17.54 5.17
N GLN A 612 4.23 16.49 5.98
CA GLN A 612 3.97 15.15 5.50
C GLN A 612 2.50 14.81 5.70
N THR A 613 1.80 14.55 4.60
CA THR A 613 0.40 14.11 4.66
C THR A 613 0.34 12.69 4.17
N SER A 614 -0.11 11.78 5.03
CA SER A 614 -0.33 10.40 4.63
C SER A 614 -1.50 10.30 3.66
N ALA A 615 -1.52 9.21 2.92
CA ALA A 615 -2.62 8.83 2.05
C ALA A 615 -3.97 8.92 2.81
N ALA A 616 -4.03 8.38 4.03
CA ALA A 616 -5.22 8.41 4.86
C ALA A 616 -5.60 9.83 5.33
N GLN A 617 -4.63 10.64 5.76
CA GLN A 617 -4.83 12.03 6.18
C GLN A 617 -5.29 12.93 5.03
N PHE A 618 -4.94 12.58 3.78
CA PHE A 618 -5.39 13.28 2.59
C PHE A 618 -6.89 13.05 2.29
N GLY A 619 -7.51 12.05 2.91
CA GLY A 619 -8.90 11.68 2.64
C GLY A 619 -8.98 10.81 1.40
N LEU A 620 -8.46 9.59 1.49
CA LEU A 620 -8.48 8.57 0.45
C LEU A 620 -9.46 7.44 0.90
N PRO A 621 -10.48 6.94 0.15
CA PRO A 621 -11.28 5.80 0.59
C PRO A 621 -10.43 4.59 0.90
N THR A 622 -10.69 4.04 2.08
CA THR A 622 -9.89 3.05 2.79
C THR A 622 -9.59 1.77 2.00
N ALA A 623 -10.35 1.41 0.97
CA ALA A 623 -10.07 0.23 0.15
C ALA A 623 -9.72 0.50 -1.30
N LEU A 624 -9.56 1.76 -1.68
CA LEU A 624 -8.53 2.05 -2.66
C LEU A 624 -7.15 2.13 -1.95
N LEU A 625 -7.10 2.47 -0.65
CA LEU A 625 -5.89 2.25 0.18
C LEU A 625 -5.59 0.76 0.38
N ASP A 626 -6.55 -0.07 0.77
CA ASP A 626 -6.33 -1.53 0.95
C ASP A 626 -5.90 -2.23 -0.34
N LEU A 627 -6.43 -1.81 -1.50
CA LEU A 627 -6.00 -2.32 -2.81
C LEU A 627 -4.54 -1.93 -3.10
N LEU A 628 -4.18 -0.66 -2.87
CA LEU A 628 -2.85 -0.14 -3.18
C LEU A 628 -1.77 -0.52 -2.16
N TYR A 629 -2.13 -0.81 -0.90
CA TYR A 629 -1.21 -1.26 0.16
C TYR A 629 -1.02 -2.79 0.17
N ASN A 630 -1.92 -3.57 -0.45
CA ASN A 630 -1.79 -5.02 -0.59
C ASN A 630 -0.86 -5.40 -1.75
N GLU A 631 0.33 -5.92 -1.45
CA GLU A 631 1.37 -6.17 -2.46
C GLU A 631 1.10 -7.39 -3.36
N ALA A 632 0.33 -8.37 -2.90
CA ALA A 632 -0.04 -9.54 -3.70
C ALA A 632 -0.99 -9.16 -4.84
N LYS A 633 -2.02 -8.34 -4.55
CA LYS A 633 -3.00 -7.85 -5.53
C LYS A 633 -2.42 -6.88 -6.55
N LEU A 634 -1.43 -6.10 -6.12
CA LEU A 634 -0.72 -5.17 -6.98
C LEU A 634 0.25 -5.90 -7.92
N SER A 635 0.94 -6.94 -7.45
CA SER A 635 1.90 -7.72 -8.26
C SER A 635 1.22 -8.60 -9.31
N GLU A 636 0.01 -9.10 -9.05
CA GLU A 636 -0.79 -9.90 -9.99
C GLU A 636 -1.32 -9.08 -11.18
N ALA A 637 -1.48 -7.75 -11.01
CA ALA A 637 -1.95 -6.82 -12.04
C ALA A 637 -0.84 -6.24 -12.92
N MET A 638 0.42 -6.68 -12.73
CA MET A 638 1.63 -5.92 -13.09
C MET A 638 2.63 -6.67 -13.97
N SER A 639 2.28 -7.86 -14.49
CA SER A 639 3.14 -8.65 -15.37
C SER A 639 3.06 -8.18 -16.83
N GLY A 640 3.73 -7.07 -17.13
CA GLY A 640 3.93 -6.54 -18.48
C GLY A 640 5.08 -5.52 -18.52
N PRO A 641 5.86 -5.44 -19.62
CA PRO A 641 6.92 -4.44 -19.75
C PRO A 641 6.42 -3.20 -20.49
N SER A 642 6.55 -1.98 -19.93
CA SER A 642 6.37 -0.76 -20.75
C SER A 642 6.93 0.57 -20.16
N PRO A 643 7.04 1.63 -21.01
CA PRO A 643 7.86 2.83 -20.79
C PRO A 643 7.28 3.90 -19.83
N SER A 644 7.86 5.11 -19.83
CA SER A 644 7.71 6.12 -18.76
C SER A 644 6.26 6.60 -18.50
N LEU A 645 5.81 6.52 -17.23
CA LEU A 645 4.45 6.81 -16.75
C LEU A 645 3.82 8.09 -17.32
N LYS A 646 4.58 9.18 -17.37
CA LYS A 646 3.99 10.50 -17.57
C LYS A 646 3.46 10.73 -18.99
N GLN A 647 4.10 10.10 -19.99
CA GLN A 647 3.66 10.13 -21.39
C GLN A 647 2.32 9.41 -21.59
N GLN A 648 2.03 8.38 -20.78
CA GLN A 648 0.75 7.65 -20.84
C GLN A 648 -0.38 8.39 -20.10
N VAL A 649 -0.08 9.10 -19.02
CA VAL A 649 -1.11 9.76 -18.17
C VAL A 649 -1.62 11.10 -18.73
N TRP A 650 -0.85 11.76 -19.59
CA TRP A 650 -1.20 13.08 -20.10
C TRP A 650 -2.42 13.14 -21.05
N PRO A 651 -2.56 12.27 -22.08
CA PRO A 651 -3.66 12.34 -23.06
C PRO A 651 -5.08 12.28 -22.45
N ILE A 652 -5.16 11.75 -21.24
CA ILE A 652 -6.32 11.47 -20.37
C ILE A 652 -6.76 12.68 -19.64
N LEU A 653 -5.79 13.26 -18.96
CA LEU A 653 -5.99 14.42 -18.17
C LEU A 653 -6.38 15.51 -19.16
N GLU A 654 -5.65 15.62 -20.28
CA GLU A 654 -5.99 16.55 -21.35
C GLU A 654 -7.39 16.32 -21.95
N ARG A 655 -7.77 15.07 -22.28
CA ARG A 655 -9.11 14.77 -22.81
C ARG A 655 -10.21 15.11 -21.80
N THR A 656 -10.02 14.74 -20.54
CA THR A 656 -10.99 14.97 -19.45
C THR A 656 -11.14 16.46 -19.16
N LEU A 657 -10.04 17.23 -19.16
CA LEU A 657 -10.04 18.67 -18.99
C LEU A 657 -10.78 19.40 -20.12
N LYS A 658 -10.75 18.84 -21.34
CA LYS A 658 -11.45 19.38 -22.51
C LYS A 658 -12.94 19.00 -22.54
N THR A 659 -13.33 17.85 -22.00
CA THR A 659 -14.71 17.32 -22.12
C THR A 659 -15.55 17.51 -20.87
N CYS A 660 -14.96 17.57 -19.68
CA CYS A 660 -15.69 17.59 -18.42
C CYS A 660 -15.74 18.98 -17.80
N ASN A 661 -16.90 19.37 -17.27
CA ASN A 661 -17.05 20.62 -16.55
C ASN A 661 -16.56 20.45 -15.11
N ILE A 662 -15.45 21.10 -14.77
CA ILE A 662 -14.78 20.95 -13.46
C ILE A 662 -15.45 21.88 -12.45
N SER A 663 -15.97 21.30 -11.38
CA SER A 663 -16.59 22.04 -10.27
C SER A 663 -15.61 23.02 -9.64
N ALA A 664 -16.13 24.10 -9.07
CA ALA A 664 -15.29 25.14 -8.46
C ALA A 664 -14.42 24.61 -7.31
N SER A 665 -14.92 23.63 -6.54
CA SER A 665 -14.22 23.05 -5.38
C SER A 665 -13.00 22.20 -5.74
N LEU A 666 -12.95 21.62 -6.95
CA LEU A 666 -11.86 20.74 -7.38
C LEU A 666 -10.80 21.47 -8.21
N ARG A 667 -11.13 22.65 -8.72
CA ARG A 667 -10.36 23.30 -9.76
C ARG A 667 -8.93 23.65 -9.32
N THR A 668 -8.73 24.02 -8.05
CA THR A 668 -7.41 24.22 -7.44
C THR A 668 -6.54 22.96 -7.55
N HIS A 669 -7.07 21.82 -7.13
CA HIS A 669 -6.37 20.53 -7.15
C HIS A 669 -6.06 20.06 -8.57
N VAL A 670 -6.99 20.28 -9.50
CA VAL A 670 -6.79 19.95 -10.91
C VAL A 670 -5.69 20.81 -11.53
N ILE A 671 -5.61 22.09 -11.17
CA ILE A 671 -4.53 22.96 -11.65
C ILE A 671 -3.19 22.49 -11.09
N GLU A 672 -3.08 22.18 -9.80
CA GLU A 672 -1.84 21.63 -9.20
C GLU A 672 -1.40 20.33 -9.90
N ALA A 673 -2.37 19.48 -10.25
CA ALA A 673 -2.11 18.26 -11.00
C ALA A 673 -1.52 18.52 -12.39
N VAL A 674 -2.09 19.47 -13.12
CA VAL A 674 -1.63 19.85 -14.45
C VAL A 674 -0.27 20.54 -14.38
N LEU A 675 -0.02 21.33 -13.34
CA LEU A 675 1.27 22.01 -13.12
C LEU A 675 2.44 21.04 -12.95
N TYR A 676 2.22 19.83 -12.41
CA TYR A 676 3.26 18.80 -12.36
C TYR A 676 3.76 18.39 -13.76
N PHE A 677 2.84 18.26 -14.73
CA PHE A 677 3.20 17.93 -16.11
C PHE A 677 3.94 19.07 -16.82
N CYS A 678 4.04 20.25 -16.18
CA CYS A 678 4.86 21.35 -16.67
C CYS A 678 6.33 21.26 -16.21
N GLU A 679 6.65 20.50 -15.15
CA GLU A 679 7.97 20.49 -14.51
C GLU A 679 8.99 19.52 -15.13
N SER A 680 8.59 18.36 -15.65
CA SER A 680 9.56 17.33 -16.11
C SER A 680 8.95 16.32 -17.06
N ASP A 681 8.51 16.78 -18.24
CA ASP A 681 7.86 15.97 -19.27
C ASP A 681 8.29 16.39 -20.68
N SER A 682 7.87 15.63 -21.69
CA SER A 682 8.08 16.00 -23.09
C SER A 682 7.57 17.42 -23.35
N LEU A 683 8.27 18.15 -24.22
CA LEU A 683 7.92 19.55 -24.49
C LEU A 683 6.47 19.71 -24.97
N ALA A 684 5.95 18.73 -25.71
CA ALA A 684 4.55 18.70 -26.16
C ALA A 684 3.57 18.63 -24.98
N ILE A 685 3.84 17.77 -23.99
CA ILE A 685 3.02 17.62 -22.78
C ILE A 685 3.09 18.89 -21.94
N ARG A 686 4.28 19.44 -21.72
CA ARG A 686 4.47 20.68 -20.95
C ARG A 686 3.66 21.84 -21.53
N ARG A 687 3.67 22.01 -22.86
CA ARG A 687 2.87 23.03 -23.57
C ARG A 687 1.37 22.82 -23.37
N ALA A 688 0.89 21.60 -23.57
CA ALA A 688 -0.52 21.28 -23.40
C ALA A 688 -0.98 21.48 -21.94
N ALA A 689 -0.13 21.12 -20.98
CA ALA A 689 -0.36 21.29 -19.55
C ALA A 689 -0.45 22.76 -19.14
N ALA A 690 0.53 23.58 -19.50
CA ALA A 690 0.50 25.01 -19.21
C ALA A 690 -0.76 25.69 -19.78
N LYS A 691 -1.16 25.31 -21.01
CA LYS A 691 -2.39 25.79 -21.65
C LYS A 691 -3.64 25.40 -20.87
N GLN A 692 -3.76 24.13 -20.48
CA GLN A 692 -4.92 23.66 -19.72
C GLN A 692 -4.99 24.28 -18.32
N ALA A 693 -3.86 24.39 -17.61
CA ALA A 693 -3.82 25.04 -16.30
C ALA A 693 -4.28 26.50 -16.40
N LYS A 694 -3.84 27.23 -17.43
CA LYS A 694 -4.25 28.62 -17.69
C LYS A 694 -5.76 28.74 -17.96
N LEU A 695 -6.37 27.81 -18.70
CA LEU A 695 -7.81 27.82 -18.99
C LEU A 695 -8.67 27.61 -17.73
N GLN A 696 -8.15 26.90 -16.74
CA GLN A 696 -8.87 26.59 -15.50
C GLN A 696 -8.70 27.67 -14.42
N LEU A 697 -7.75 28.60 -14.55
CA LEU A 697 -7.57 29.68 -13.58
C LEU A 697 -8.80 30.60 -13.49
N ARG A 698 -9.15 31.00 -12.27
CA ARG A 698 -10.17 32.01 -11.98
C ARG A 698 -9.59 33.11 -11.11
N LYS A 699 -10.06 34.36 -11.27
CA LYS A 699 -9.55 35.52 -10.52
C LYS A 699 -9.55 35.35 -8.99
N SER A 700 -10.48 34.55 -8.46
CA SER A 700 -10.63 34.32 -7.02
C SER A 700 -9.64 33.28 -6.46
N MET A 701 -8.77 32.70 -7.29
CA MET A 701 -7.85 31.65 -6.87
C MET A 701 -6.59 32.20 -6.19
N PRO A 702 -5.92 31.39 -5.34
CA PRO A 702 -4.73 31.82 -4.60
C PRO A 702 -3.55 32.23 -5.51
N TYR A 703 -2.73 33.17 -5.03
CA TYR A 703 -1.57 33.71 -5.73
C TYR A 703 -0.65 32.64 -6.32
N TYR A 704 -0.24 31.65 -5.51
CA TYR A 704 0.71 30.62 -5.95
C TYR A 704 0.27 29.86 -7.21
N LEU A 705 -1.04 29.63 -7.44
CA LEU A 705 -1.51 28.95 -8.65
C LEU A 705 -1.33 29.83 -9.90
N HIS A 706 -1.69 31.11 -9.79
CA HIS A 706 -1.48 32.06 -10.88
C HIS A 706 0.01 32.23 -11.18
N ALA A 707 0.82 32.39 -10.14
CA ALA A 707 2.25 32.55 -10.26
C ALA A 707 2.92 31.32 -10.87
N SER A 708 2.52 30.10 -10.48
CA SER A 708 3.05 28.85 -11.07
C SER A 708 2.68 28.70 -12.55
N VAL A 709 1.44 29.01 -12.95
CA VAL A 709 1.06 28.99 -14.38
C VAL A 709 1.89 29.99 -15.19
N VAL A 710 2.11 31.19 -14.65
CA VAL A 710 2.95 32.22 -15.28
C VAL A 710 4.39 31.75 -15.40
N LEU A 711 4.95 31.16 -14.34
CA LEU A 711 6.29 30.60 -14.33
C LEU A 711 6.46 29.56 -15.44
N PHE A 712 5.61 28.54 -15.51
CA PHE A 712 5.75 27.51 -16.55
C PHE A 712 5.54 28.04 -17.96
N SER A 713 4.59 28.97 -18.14
CA SER A 713 4.41 29.64 -19.44
C SER A 713 5.66 30.42 -19.85
N SER A 714 6.29 31.13 -18.91
CA SER A 714 7.52 31.90 -19.17
C SER A 714 8.71 30.99 -19.55
N ILE A 715 8.83 29.84 -18.90
CA ILE A 715 9.84 28.82 -19.25
C ILE A 715 9.61 28.31 -20.68
N LEU A 716 8.37 28.04 -21.08
CA LEU A 716 8.04 27.59 -22.43
C LEU A 716 8.34 28.67 -23.48
N HIS A 717 7.93 29.92 -23.25
CA HIS A 717 8.29 31.04 -24.15
C HIS A 717 9.81 31.18 -24.30
N ARG A 718 10.56 31.01 -23.21
CA ARG A 718 12.04 31.06 -23.25
C ARG A 718 12.67 29.87 -23.97
N ILE A 719 12.04 28.70 -23.96
CA ILE A 719 12.44 27.55 -24.79
C ILE A 719 12.17 27.85 -26.27
N ASP A 720 11.07 28.53 -26.58
CA ASP A 720 10.71 28.95 -27.94
C ASP A 720 11.53 30.18 -28.44
N GLY A 721 12.47 30.69 -27.63
CA GLY A 721 13.27 31.88 -27.95
C GLY A 721 12.53 33.21 -27.78
N GLU A 722 11.28 33.19 -27.32
CA GLU A 722 10.41 34.35 -27.16
C GLU A 722 10.64 35.06 -25.81
N LEU A 723 11.87 35.53 -25.57
CA LEU A 723 12.29 36.14 -24.29
C LEU A 723 11.43 37.35 -23.90
N ALA A 724 11.04 38.17 -24.87
CA ALA A 724 10.17 39.33 -24.64
C ALA A 724 8.76 38.93 -24.15
N LYS A 725 8.19 37.84 -24.67
CA LYS A 725 6.88 37.34 -24.24
C LYS A 725 6.96 36.69 -22.85
N SER A 726 8.04 35.96 -22.59
CA SER A 726 8.37 35.44 -21.25
C SER A 726 8.38 36.57 -20.22
N GLU A 727 9.13 37.64 -20.49
CA GLU A 727 9.27 38.77 -19.57
C GLU A 727 7.97 39.58 -19.43
N ALA A 728 7.27 39.85 -20.53
CA ALA A 728 6.02 40.61 -20.51
C ALA A 728 4.95 39.93 -19.65
N GLN A 729 4.81 38.61 -19.74
CA GLN A 729 3.81 37.87 -18.96
C GLN A 729 4.14 37.88 -17.46
N ILE A 730 5.43 37.77 -17.09
CA ILE A 730 5.83 37.87 -15.68
C ILE A 730 5.54 39.27 -15.14
N ARG A 731 5.94 40.32 -15.86
CA ARG A 731 5.71 41.72 -15.45
C ARG A 731 4.23 42.06 -15.35
N GLU A 732 3.43 41.62 -16.31
CA GLU A 732 1.98 41.83 -16.28
C GLU A 732 1.37 41.19 -15.02
N PHE A 733 1.78 39.97 -14.69
CA PHE A 733 1.32 39.29 -13.48
C PHE A 733 1.78 39.99 -12.20
N LEU A 734 3.05 40.40 -12.09
CA LEU A 734 3.56 41.07 -10.89
C LEU A 734 2.98 42.49 -10.69
N TRP A 735 2.59 43.17 -11.78
CA TRP A 735 1.94 44.48 -11.70
C TRP A 735 0.44 44.34 -11.40
N ARG A 736 -0.29 43.56 -12.19
CA ARG A 736 -1.77 43.54 -12.20
C ARG A 736 -2.37 42.35 -11.45
N GLY A 737 -1.57 41.36 -11.09
CA GLY A 737 -2.00 40.15 -10.40
C GLY A 737 -2.25 40.35 -8.91
N PRO A 738 -2.74 39.29 -8.23
CA PRO A 738 -2.84 39.27 -6.78
C PRO A 738 -1.48 39.52 -6.12
N ARG A 739 -1.48 40.07 -4.89
CA ARG A 739 -0.26 40.26 -4.11
C ARG A 739 0.07 39.00 -3.29
N PRO A 740 1.35 38.67 -3.08
CA PRO A 740 1.74 37.55 -2.23
C PRO A 740 1.33 37.82 -0.79
N SER A 741 0.69 36.83 -0.15
CA SER A 741 0.15 36.96 1.21
C SER A 741 0.72 35.93 2.19
N THR A 742 1.21 34.80 1.68
CA THR A 742 1.80 33.71 2.47
C THR A 742 3.31 33.59 2.22
N ARG A 743 4.02 32.83 3.06
CA ARG A 743 5.45 32.51 2.81
C ARG A 743 5.62 31.68 1.54
N ARG A 744 4.70 30.75 1.29
CA ARG A 744 4.65 30.00 0.02
C ARG A 744 4.52 30.93 -1.19
N ASP A 745 3.66 31.95 -1.13
CA ASP A 745 3.51 32.93 -2.21
C ASP A 745 4.80 33.73 -2.43
N HIS A 746 5.45 34.16 -1.34
CA HIS A 746 6.76 34.85 -1.37
C HIS A 746 7.85 34.00 -2.01
N ALA A 747 7.88 32.70 -1.69
CA ALA A 747 8.81 31.77 -2.31
C ALA A 747 8.55 31.61 -3.80
N ILE A 748 7.31 31.40 -4.24
CA ILE A 748 6.97 31.28 -5.68
C ILE A 748 7.25 32.57 -6.45
N GLU A 749 7.07 33.74 -5.85
CA GLU A 749 7.54 35.01 -6.40
C GLU A 749 9.07 35.00 -6.64
N GLY A 750 9.83 34.36 -5.76
CA GLY A 750 11.26 34.10 -5.96
C GLY A 750 11.57 33.21 -7.16
N TRP A 751 10.72 32.24 -7.50
CA TRP A 751 10.89 31.43 -8.73
C TRP A 751 10.64 32.28 -9.99
N LEU A 752 9.65 33.18 -9.96
CA LEU A 752 9.44 34.14 -11.03
C LEU A 752 10.63 35.10 -11.16
N HIS A 753 11.17 35.56 -10.04
CA HIS A 753 12.37 36.38 -10.00
C HIS A 753 13.57 35.69 -10.67
N ILE A 754 13.81 34.40 -10.36
CA ILE A 754 14.84 33.61 -11.03
C ILE A 754 14.56 33.51 -12.53
N SER A 755 13.31 33.27 -12.93
CA SER A 755 12.97 33.20 -14.36
C SER A 755 13.21 34.53 -15.11
N GLN A 756 12.95 35.67 -14.47
CA GLN A 756 13.32 36.99 -15.02
C GLN A 756 14.84 37.16 -15.09
N MET A 757 15.58 36.73 -14.06
CA MET A 757 17.04 36.75 -14.08
C MET A 757 17.58 35.91 -15.23
N GLU A 758 17.00 34.73 -15.50
CA GLU A 758 17.39 33.90 -16.64
C GLU A 758 17.06 34.53 -18.00
N ASN A 759 15.95 35.29 -18.12
CA ASN A 759 15.68 36.11 -19.32
C ASN A 759 16.76 37.18 -19.49
N LYS A 760 17.11 37.89 -18.41
CA LYS A 760 18.11 38.96 -18.40
C LYS A 760 19.51 38.47 -18.77
N ILE A 761 19.93 37.32 -18.22
CA ILE A 761 21.19 36.67 -18.60
C ILE A 761 21.22 36.37 -20.10
N LYS A 762 20.14 35.81 -20.65
CA LYS A 762 20.04 35.53 -22.09
C LYS A 762 20.01 36.81 -22.96
N CYS A 763 19.58 37.94 -22.41
CA CYS A 763 19.60 39.23 -23.07
C CYS A 763 20.91 40.01 -22.86
N TYR A 764 21.86 39.46 -22.09
CA TYR A 764 23.10 40.15 -21.67
C TYR A 764 22.86 41.48 -20.96
N ASP A 765 21.79 41.56 -20.16
CA ASP A 765 21.52 42.76 -19.39
C ASP A 765 22.63 43.00 -18.35
N SER A 766 23.13 44.24 -18.28
CA SER A 766 24.21 44.59 -17.35
C SER A 766 23.77 44.68 -15.89
N ASP A 767 22.47 44.71 -15.60
CA ASP A 767 21.91 44.85 -14.25
C ASP A 767 21.68 43.50 -13.54
N VAL A 768 22.05 42.36 -14.15
CA VAL A 768 21.85 41.01 -13.59
C VAL A 768 22.40 40.87 -12.16
N PRO A 769 23.62 41.34 -11.81
CA PRO A 769 24.12 41.25 -10.44
C PRO A 769 23.25 42.00 -9.44
N GLN A 770 22.86 43.23 -9.77
CA GLN A 770 21.99 44.05 -8.92
C GLN A 770 20.58 43.45 -8.83
N PHE A 771 20.10 42.85 -9.92
CA PHE A 771 18.80 42.20 -10.00
C PHE A 771 18.75 40.99 -9.06
N ALA A 772 19.78 40.15 -9.01
CA ALA A 772 19.84 38.95 -8.18
C ALA A 772 19.56 39.21 -6.68
N TYR A 773 19.92 40.39 -6.17
CA TYR A 773 19.71 40.76 -4.76
C TYR A 773 18.33 41.37 -4.45
N LYS A 774 17.46 41.55 -5.46
CA LYS A 774 16.12 42.16 -5.27
C LYS A 774 15.17 41.24 -4.53
N TRP A 775 15.24 39.93 -4.75
CA TRP A 775 14.49 38.96 -3.94
C TRP A 775 15.29 38.56 -2.71
N LYS A 776 14.67 38.60 -1.54
CA LYS A 776 15.28 38.22 -0.26
C LYS A 776 14.41 37.20 0.45
N ALA A 777 15.02 36.11 0.91
CA ALA A 777 14.34 35.12 1.74
C ALA A 777 13.86 35.73 3.06
N LYS A 778 12.66 35.34 3.52
CA LYS A 778 12.11 35.82 4.80
C LYS A 778 12.69 34.98 5.94
N GLN A 779 13.07 35.63 7.04
CA GLN A 779 13.59 34.96 8.22
C GLN A 779 12.48 34.62 9.23
N PRO A 780 12.55 33.46 9.93
CA PRO A 780 13.50 32.35 9.73
C PRO A 780 13.30 31.62 8.40
N LEU A 781 14.38 31.12 7.77
CA LEU A 781 14.34 30.45 6.47
C LEU A 781 13.43 29.21 6.46
N SER A 782 12.44 29.21 5.57
CA SER A 782 11.64 28.03 5.28
C SER A 782 12.34 27.08 4.30
N THR A 783 11.86 25.84 4.21
CA THR A 783 12.42 24.86 3.27
C THR A 783 12.21 25.26 1.79
N LEU A 784 11.10 25.92 1.44
CA LEU A 784 10.93 26.55 0.12
C LEU A 784 11.90 27.72 -0.11
N ASP A 785 12.11 28.58 0.89
CA ASP A 785 13.04 29.71 0.76
C ASP A 785 14.48 29.23 0.47
N MET A 786 14.88 28.09 1.08
CA MET A 786 16.18 27.46 0.82
C MET A 786 16.30 26.93 -0.62
N GLU A 787 15.25 26.32 -1.17
CA GLU A 787 15.23 25.84 -2.56
C GLU A 787 15.29 27.02 -3.56
N VAL A 788 14.60 28.13 -3.27
CA VAL A 788 14.71 29.36 -4.08
C VAL A 788 16.13 29.90 -4.03
N ALA A 789 16.69 30.05 -2.83
CA ALA A 789 18.06 30.54 -2.65
C ALA A 789 19.07 29.67 -3.40
N PHE A 790 18.92 28.34 -3.33
CA PHE A 790 19.71 27.38 -4.10
C PHE A 790 19.66 27.67 -5.61
N ARG A 791 18.46 27.80 -6.18
CA ARG A 791 18.28 28.01 -7.62
C ARG A 791 18.81 29.37 -8.06
N LEU A 792 18.63 30.38 -7.22
CA LEU A 792 19.15 31.73 -7.45
C LEU A 792 20.68 31.73 -7.48
N GLN A 793 21.34 31.07 -6.53
CA GLN A 793 22.80 30.92 -6.52
C GLN A 793 23.31 30.12 -7.72
N SER A 794 22.63 29.02 -8.06
CA SER A 794 22.92 28.24 -9.27
C SER A 794 22.81 29.08 -10.55
N THR A 795 21.86 30.02 -10.59
CA THR A 795 21.64 30.93 -11.72
C THR A 795 22.66 32.08 -11.74
N ALA A 796 23.04 32.60 -10.58
CA ALA A 796 24.11 33.59 -10.44
C ALA A 796 25.46 33.02 -10.88
N ALA A 797 25.79 31.78 -10.48
CA ALA A 797 27.00 31.09 -10.94
C ALA A 797 27.02 30.96 -12.47
N ARG A 798 25.89 30.64 -13.12
CA ARG A 798 25.80 30.61 -14.59
C ARG A 798 26.06 31.97 -15.23
N TYR A 799 25.59 33.05 -14.61
CA TYR A 799 25.88 34.38 -15.08
C TYR A 799 27.39 34.68 -15.00
N PHE A 800 28.02 34.40 -13.86
CA PHE A 800 29.45 34.59 -13.68
C PHE A 800 30.27 33.76 -14.69
N GLN A 801 29.90 32.49 -14.90
CA GLN A 801 30.51 31.66 -15.95
C GLN A 801 30.32 32.28 -17.35
N SER A 802 29.12 32.79 -17.69
CA SER A 802 28.87 33.38 -19.01
C SER A 802 29.66 34.66 -19.30
N ILE A 803 30.11 35.36 -18.25
CA ILE A 803 30.98 36.54 -18.40
C ILE A 803 32.47 36.21 -18.20
N GLY A 804 32.80 34.92 -18.02
CA GLY A 804 34.18 34.45 -17.80
C GLY A 804 34.72 34.67 -16.38
N ASP A 805 33.89 35.01 -15.40
CA ASP A 805 34.28 35.18 -14.00
C ASP A 805 34.15 33.85 -13.22
N SER A 806 35.07 32.93 -13.48
CA SER A 806 35.07 31.60 -12.86
C SER A 806 35.32 31.66 -11.34
N ASP A 807 36.00 32.69 -10.85
CA ASP A 807 36.24 32.88 -9.40
C ASP A 807 34.98 33.26 -8.65
N ALA A 808 34.19 34.21 -9.18
CA ALA A 808 32.90 34.55 -8.60
C ALA A 808 31.92 33.36 -8.69
N ALA A 809 31.93 32.62 -9.81
CA ALA A 809 31.13 31.41 -9.97
C ALA A 809 31.46 30.35 -8.92
N ARG A 810 32.76 30.07 -8.71
CA ARG A 810 33.26 29.14 -7.68
C ARG A 810 32.85 29.59 -6.28
N ALA A 811 33.15 30.84 -5.92
CA ALA A 811 32.85 31.38 -4.60
C ALA A 811 31.36 31.30 -4.26
N SER A 812 30.48 31.62 -5.22
CA SER A 812 29.02 31.54 -5.04
C SER A 812 28.54 30.11 -4.74
N LEU A 813 29.12 29.12 -5.42
CA LEU A 813 28.77 27.69 -5.25
C LEU A 813 29.33 27.11 -3.94
N GLU A 814 30.59 27.40 -3.60
CA GLU A 814 31.26 26.94 -2.37
C GLU A 814 30.59 27.50 -1.10
N GLN A 815 30.32 28.80 -1.10
CA GLN A 815 29.61 29.45 0.01
C GLN A 815 28.28 28.76 0.28
N PHE A 816 27.53 28.40 -0.75
CA PHE A 816 26.25 27.74 -0.58
C PHE A 816 26.36 26.29 -0.11
N LEU A 817 27.31 25.52 -0.65
CA LEU A 817 27.56 24.15 -0.18
C LEU A 817 27.98 24.11 1.30
N SER A 818 28.68 25.13 1.78
CA SER A 818 29.03 25.27 3.20
C SER A 818 27.80 25.45 4.10
N LEU A 819 26.75 26.14 3.62
CA LEU A 819 25.49 26.33 4.35
C LEU A 819 24.66 25.03 4.45
N GLY A 820 24.86 24.10 3.52
CA GLY A 820 24.24 22.76 3.54
C GLY A 820 24.66 21.89 4.74
N ARG A 821 25.69 22.29 5.49
CA ARG A 821 26.10 21.63 6.76
C ARG A 821 25.15 21.94 7.92
N ILE A 822 24.34 23.00 7.81
CA ILE A 822 23.42 23.47 8.87
C ILE A 822 22.00 22.94 8.65
N LYS A 823 21.56 22.79 7.38
CA LYS A 823 20.29 22.17 7.00
C LYS A 823 20.47 21.32 5.72
N PRO A 824 19.97 20.07 5.67
CA PRO A 824 20.26 19.14 4.57
C PRO A 824 19.63 19.58 3.24
N ILE A 825 20.48 19.69 2.20
CA ILE A 825 20.08 19.96 0.81
C ILE A 825 19.55 18.64 0.19
N PRO A 826 18.45 18.66 -0.60
CA PRO A 826 18.00 17.47 -1.32
C PRO A 826 19.10 16.89 -2.23
N THR A 827 19.27 15.56 -2.21
CA THR A 827 20.37 14.86 -2.91
C THR A 827 20.48 15.22 -4.40
N ASP A 828 19.37 15.22 -5.14
CA ASP A 828 19.41 15.54 -6.60
C ASP A 828 19.85 16.99 -6.87
N SER A 829 19.37 17.94 -6.06
CA SER A 829 19.80 19.35 -6.11
C SER A 829 21.29 19.47 -5.76
N ARG A 830 21.76 18.72 -4.77
CA ARG A 830 23.16 18.66 -4.37
C ARG A 830 24.06 18.10 -5.48
N CYS A 831 23.68 17.01 -6.14
CA CYS A 831 24.41 16.45 -7.29
C CYS A 831 24.54 17.48 -8.44
N VAL A 832 23.49 18.26 -8.70
CA VAL A 832 23.54 19.31 -9.75
C VAL A 832 24.53 20.43 -9.39
N LEU A 833 24.62 20.83 -8.12
CA LEU A 833 25.61 21.83 -7.68
C LEU A 833 27.02 21.28 -7.74
N LEU A 834 27.25 20.08 -7.22
CA LEU A 834 28.57 19.46 -7.22
C LEU A 834 29.07 19.25 -8.63
N GLY A 835 28.22 18.77 -9.55
CA GLY A 835 28.57 18.66 -10.96
C GLY A 835 28.92 20.02 -11.59
N ARG A 836 28.21 21.10 -11.24
CA ARG A 836 28.54 22.45 -11.75
C ARG A 836 29.81 23.02 -11.12
N LEU A 837 30.04 22.78 -9.83
CA LEU A 837 31.28 23.20 -9.17
C LEU A 837 32.47 22.47 -9.79
N SER A 838 32.36 21.16 -10.05
CA SER A 838 33.35 20.39 -10.81
C SER A 838 33.57 20.95 -12.21
N ASP A 839 32.51 21.32 -12.94
CA ASP A 839 32.64 21.99 -14.26
C ASP A 839 33.47 23.30 -14.13
N VAL A 840 33.23 24.14 -13.11
CA VAL A 840 34.01 25.37 -12.84
C VAL A 840 35.47 25.04 -12.51
N TYR A 841 35.73 24.00 -11.71
CA TYR A 841 37.09 23.56 -11.40
C TYR A 841 37.84 23.05 -12.64
N CYS A 842 37.14 22.39 -13.57
CA CYS A 842 37.71 22.05 -14.88
C CYS A 842 38.04 23.29 -15.72
N GLU A 843 37.18 24.32 -15.72
CA GLU A 843 37.40 25.58 -16.46
C GLU A 843 38.65 26.33 -15.99
N ILE A 844 38.94 26.32 -14.68
CA ILE A 844 40.15 26.95 -14.11
C ILE A 844 41.40 26.04 -14.15
N GLY A 845 41.30 24.83 -14.71
CA GLY A 845 42.41 23.89 -14.89
C GLY A 845 42.76 23.04 -13.65
N GLU A 846 41.92 23.05 -12.61
CA GLU A 846 42.11 22.35 -11.34
C GLU A 846 41.40 20.98 -11.36
N TYR A 847 41.84 20.11 -12.28
CA TYR A 847 41.14 18.86 -12.59
C TYR A 847 41.12 17.83 -11.45
N VAL A 848 42.14 17.83 -10.57
CA VAL A 848 42.19 16.92 -9.41
C VAL A 848 41.07 17.25 -8.43
N LYS A 849 40.91 18.53 -8.08
CA LYS A 849 39.79 19.00 -7.24
C LYS A 849 38.44 18.71 -7.90
N ALA A 850 38.35 18.83 -9.22
CA ALA A 850 37.13 18.52 -9.96
C ALA A 850 36.70 17.04 -9.83
N LEU A 851 37.63 16.11 -9.58
CA LEU A 851 37.37 14.68 -9.29
C LEU A 851 37.06 14.40 -7.82
N GLU A 852 37.70 15.11 -6.88
CA GLU A 852 37.45 14.95 -5.44
C GLU A 852 36.02 15.40 -5.04
N ILE A 853 35.46 16.39 -5.75
CA ILE A 853 34.15 16.96 -5.43
C ILE A 853 32.98 15.96 -5.62
N PRO A 854 32.91 15.17 -6.71
CA PRO A 854 31.87 14.17 -6.92
C PRO A 854 32.04 12.87 -6.12
N GLU A 855 33.26 12.48 -5.78
CA GLU A 855 33.63 11.16 -5.25
C GLU A 855 32.75 10.70 -4.06
N PRO A 856 32.52 11.53 -3.00
CA PRO A 856 31.69 11.12 -1.88
C PRO A 856 30.23 10.83 -2.26
N GLU A 857 29.68 11.49 -3.27
CA GLU A 857 28.29 11.23 -3.69
C GLU A 857 28.20 9.99 -4.59
N LEU A 858 29.24 9.68 -5.35
CA LEU A 858 29.26 8.51 -6.24
C LEU A 858 29.33 7.20 -5.45
N GLU A 859 30.06 7.17 -4.33
CA GLU A 859 30.14 6.00 -3.44
C GLU A 859 28.81 5.65 -2.75
N HIS A 860 27.97 6.66 -2.49
CA HIS A 860 26.75 6.53 -1.69
C HIS A 860 25.46 6.50 -2.52
N ILE A 861 25.55 6.52 -3.86
CA ILE A 861 24.38 6.52 -4.74
C ILE A 861 23.82 5.11 -4.98
N ASN A 862 22.54 4.95 -4.66
CA ASN A 862 21.79 3.73 -4.95
C ASN A 862 21.75 3.45 -6.47
N PRO A 863 21.88 2.18 -6.91
CA PRO A 863 21.86 1.83 -8.33
C PRO A 863 20.62 2.35 -9.08
N GLY A 864 19.45 2.35 -8.45
CA GLY A 864 18.21 2.87 -9.05
C GLY A 864 18.14 4.40 -9.23
N ASP A 865 19.04 5.16 -8.60
CA ASP A 865 19.12 6.62 -8.74
C ASP A 865 20.14 7.07 -9.81
N ARG A 866 20.92 6.14 -10.40
CA ARG A 866 21.87 6.42 -11.49
C ARG A 866 21.19 6.87 -12.79
N VAL A 867 19.93 6.48 -12.99
CA VAL A 867 19.10 6.90 -14.14
C VAL A 867 18.63 8.36 -14.03
N ARG A 868 18.97 9.08 -12.95
CA ARG A 868 18.53 10.47 -12.75
C ARG A 868 19.46 11.50 -13.37
N ARG A 869 18.87 12.65 -13.69
CA ARG A 869 19.54 13.81 -14.27
C ARG A 869 20.69 14.33 -13.39
N GLY A 870 20.50 14.40 -12.07
CA GLY A 870 21.55 14.85 -11.15
C GLY A 870 22.81 14.00 -11.24
N PHE A 871 22.64 12.66 -11.28
CA PHE A 871 23.75 11.72 -11.43
C PHE A 871 24.43 11.81 -12.80
N ARG A 872 23.66 11.81 -13.90
CA ARG A 872 24.24 11.95 -15.26
C ARG A 872 25.09 13.21 -15.40
N ARG A 873 24.65 14.33 -14.82
CA ARG A 873 25.40 15.58 -14.85
C ARG A 873 26.67 15.52 -14.01
N LEU A 874 26.62 14.83 -12.88
CA LEU A 874 27.77 14.61 -12.00
C LEU A 874 28.84 13.74 -12.69
N ILE A 875 28.44 12.64 -13.33
CA ILE A 875 29.34 11.77 -14.10
C ILE A 875 29.97 12.49 -15.29
N LEU A 876 29.22 13.31 -16.02
CA LEU A 876 29.79 14.09 -17.13
C LEU A 876 30.88 15.09 -16.67
N ALA A 877 30.80 15.60 -15.44
CA ALA A 877 31.87 16.43 -14.89
C ALA A 877 33.13 15.60 -14.58
N VAL A 878 32.96 14.36 -14.09
CA VAL A 878 34.06 13.40 -13.91
C VAL A 878 34.74 13.05 -15.24
N VAL A 879 33.95 12.88 -16.32
CA VAL A 879 34.49 12.66 -17.67
C VAL A 879 35.37 13.85 -18.10
N GLU A 880 34.89 15.07 -17.94
CA GLU A 880 35.64 16.29 -18.30
C GLU A 880 36.94 16.44 -17.51
N ALA A 881 36.92 16.15 -16.21
CA ALA A 881 38.12 16.20 -15.38
C ALA A 881 39.17 15.15 -15.80
N ASN A 882 38.74 13.91 -16.09
CA ASN A 882 39.62 12.86 -16.59
C ASN A 882 40.21 13.20 -17.99
N ILE A 883 39.42 13.83 -18.87
CA ILE A 883 39.93 14.34 -20.16
C ILE A 883 41.01 15.41 -19.93
N GLY A 884 40.79 16.34 -19.00
CA GLY A 884 41.77 17.36 -18.62
C GLY A 884 43.08 16.78 -18.09
N LEU A 885 43.00 15.71 -17.30
CA LEU A 885 44.15 14.94 -16.79
C LEU A 885 44.79 14.00 -17.84
N LYS A 886 44.25 13.92 -19.05
CA LYS A 886 44.65 12.96 -20.10
C LYS A 886 44.50 11.49 -19.69
N GLN A 887 43.61 11.21 -18.73
CA GLN A 887 43.26 9.86 -18.28
C GLN A 887 42.12 9.30 -19.14
N PHE A 888 42.40 9.06 -20.41
CA PHE A 888 41.37 8.75 -21.41
C PHE A 888 40.63 7.43 -21.14
N ASP A 889 41.28 6.43 -20.55
CA ASP A 889 40.64 5.14 -20.23
C ASP A 889 39.65 5.24 -19.07
N ALA A 890 39.97 6.07 -18.07
CA ALA A 890 39.07 6.40 -16.98
C ALA A 890 37.89 7.26 -17.47
N ALA A 891 38.16 8.25 -18.34
CA ALA A 891 37.11 9.05 -18.98
C ALA A 891 36.16 8.19 -19.82
N GLN A 892 36.69 7.23 -20.58
CA GLN A 892 35.89 6.30 -21.39
C GLN A 892 35.03 5.38 -20.51
N SER A 893 35.59 4.82 -19.44
CA SER A 893 34.83 3.99 -18.47
C SER A 893 33.69 4.75 -17.82
N ALA A 894 33.93 5.99 -17.36
CA ALA A 894 32.90 6.84 -16.77
C ALA A 894 31.83 7.25 -17.80
N LEU A 895 32.22 7.44 -19.07
CA LEU A 895 31.28 7.74 -20.15
C LEU A 895 30.38 6.54 -20.47
N GLU A 896 30.93 5.32 -20.47
CA GLU A 896 30.18 4.07 -20.66
C GLU A 896 29.17 3.82 -19.53
N GLU A 897 29.54 4.15 -18.28
CA GLU A 897 28.61 4.16 -17.14
C GLU A 897 27.44 5.14 -17.37
N SER A 898 27.68 6.28 -18.02
CA SER A 898 26.62 7.23 -18.38
C SER A 898 25.76 6.81 -19.58
N LEU A 899 26.24 5.90 -20.43
CA LEU A 899 25.61 5.53 -21.72
C LEU A 899 24.64 4.34 -21.61
N GLY A 900 24.71 3.54 -20.54
CA GLY A 900 23.87 2.34 -20.37
C GLY A 900 22.35 2.58 -20.29
N ASP A 901 21.90 3.80 -19.99
CA ASP A 901 20.51 4.12 -19.62
C ASP A 901 19.90 5.37 -20.33
N LEU A 902 20.50 5.85 -21.43
CA LEU A 902 19.93 7.01 -22.15
C LEU A 902 18.69 6.62 -22.96
N PRO A 903 17.58 7.39 -22.89
CA PRO A 903 16.41 7.12 -23.71
C PRO A 903 16.76 7.26 -25.20
N PRO A 904 16.16 6.42 -26.08
CA PRO A 904 16.50 6.37 -27.50
C PRO A 904 16.23 7.66 -28.28
N TYR A 905 15.49 8.62 -27.71
CA TYR A 905 15.26 9.95 -28.27
C TYR A 905 15.34 11.02 -27.15
N PRO A 906 16.23 12.03 -27.23
CA PRO A 906 16.30 13.11 -26.25
C PRO A 906 15.17 14.13 -26.47
N GLU A 907 14.03 13.93 -25.79
CA GLU A 907 12.83 14.79 -25.92
C GLU A 907 12.90 16.14 -25.16
N ASP A 908 13.77 16.28 -24.14
CA ASP A 908 13.95 17.52 -23.35
C ASP A 908 15.28 18.21 -23.66
N ILE A 909 15.29 19.55 -23.59
CA ILE A 909 16.46 20.39 -23.92
C ILE A 909 17.69 20.07 -23.06
N ASN A 910 17.48 19.68 -21.80
CA ASN A 910 18.57 19.30 -20.89
C ASN A 910 19.17 17.94 -21.25
N ASP A 911 18.34 17.00 -21.69
CA ASP A 911 18.78 15.68 -22.12
C ASP A 911 19.48 15.76 -23.48
N GLN A 912 19.06 16.67 -24.37
CA GLN A 912 19.80 17.05 -25.59
C GLN A 912 21.17 17.65 -25.26
N GLN A 913 21.25 18.57 -24.29
CA GLN A 913 22.52 19.15 -23.84
C GLN A 913 23.47 18.12 -23.21
N MET A 914 22.95 17.20 -22.39
CA MET A 914 23.76 16.11 -21.82
C MET A 914 24.24 15.16 -22.91
N HIS A 915 23.37 14.78 -23.86
CA HIS A 915 23.75 13.93 -24.99
C HIS A 915 24.81 14.61 -25.87
N MET A 916 24.68 15.90 -26.15
CA MET A 916 25.70 16.68 -26.85
C MET A 916 27.04 16.63 -26.10
N ARG A 917 27.05 16.87 -24.78
CA ARG A 917 28.28 16.79 -23.96
C ARG A 917 28.94 15.40 -24.05
N THR A 918 28.16 14.33 -24.02
CA THR A 918 28.66 12.95 -24.21
C THR A 918 29.34 12.76 -25.57
N LEU A 919 28.70 13.23 -26.65
CA LEU A 919 29.25 13.11 -28.02
C LEU A 919 30.53 13.94 -28.17
N LEU A 920 30.55 15.16 -27.65
CA LEU A 920 31.72 16.05 -27.67
C LEU A 920 32.87 15.47 -26.86
N ALA A 921 32.62 14.92 -25.67
CA ALA A 921 33.62 14.24 -24.85
C ALA A 921 34.23 13.05 -25.60
N SER A 922 33.40 12.22 -26.24
CA SER A 922 33.83 11.08 -27.05
C SER A 922 34.72 11.50 -28.24
N ALA A 923 34.36 12.58 -28.94
CA ALA A 923 35.14 13.11 -30.05
C ALA A 923 36.45 13.75 -29.59
N ARG A 924 36.43 14.48 -28.47
CA ARG A 924 37.64 15.07 -27.84
C ARG A 924 38.63 14.01 -27.39
N MET A 925 38.17 12.92 -26.77
CA MET A 925 39.04 11.80 -26.39
C MET A 925 39.74 11.18 -27.60
N ALA A 926 39.01 10.91 -28.69
CA ALA A 926 39.60 10.37 -29.93
C ALA A 926 40.62 11.34 -30.56
N HIS A 927 40.31 12.64 -30.57
CA HIS A 927 41.22 13.68 -31.06
C HIS A 927 42.50 13.76 -30.21
N MET A 928 42.38 13.79 -28.88
CA MET A 928 43.52 13.90 -27.96
C MET A 928 44.36 12.63 -27.91
N ARG A 929 43.80 11.47 -28.27
CA ARG A 929 44.53 10.20 -28.50
C ARG A 929 45.30 10.15 -29.82
N LEU A 930 45.24 11.21 -30.64
CA LEU A 930 45.90 11.29 -31.95
C LEU A 930 45.45 10.21 -32.94
N ASP A 931 44.17 9.82 -32.89
CA ASP A 931 43.55 8.97 -33.91
C ASP A 931 42.71 9.84 -34.87
N PRO A 932 43.31 10.36 -35.96
CA PRO A 932 42.62 11.30 -36.85
C PRO A 932 41.42 10.67 -37.57
N GLY A 933 41.48 9.36 -37.87
CA GLY A 933 40.39 8.66 -38.55
C GLY A 933 39.17 8.50 -37.64
N GLU A 934 39.38 8.11 -36.40
CA GLU A 934 38.34 8.01 -35.38
C GLU A 934 37.81 9.39 -34.96
N ALA A 935 38.70 10.37 -34.78
CA ALA A 935 38.34 11.72 -34.39
C ALA A 935 37.43 12.38 -35.42
N ILE A 936 37.79 12.34 -36.71
CA ILE A 936 36.96 12.92 -37.78
C ILE A 936 35.57 12.27 -37.79
N ARG A 937 35.51 10.93 -37.69
CA ARG A 937 34.24 10.21 -37.70
C ARG A 937 33.34 10.58 -36.53
N ARG A 938 33.90 10.68 -35.31
CA ARG A 938 33.14 11.07 -34.11
C ARG A 938 32.73 12.54 -34.12
N TRP A 939 33.57 13.44 -34.63
CA TRP A 939 33.22 14.86 -34.79
C TRP A 939 32.13 15.06 -35.83
N VAL A 940 32.19 14.37 -36.97
CA VAL A 940 31.14 14.41 -38.00
C VAL A 940 29.82 13.88 -37.42
N PHE A 941 29.85 12.72 -36.75
CA PHE A 941 28.66 12.16 -36.09
C PHE A 941 28.09 13.11 -35.03
N ALA A 942 28.95 13.70 -34.19
CA ALA A 942 28.52 14.68 -33.19
C ALA A 942 27.83 15.88 -33.86
N LEU A 943 28.43 16.45 -34.91
CA LEU A 943 27.87 17.58 -35.65
C LEU A 943 26.52 17.23 -36.31
N GLU A 944 26.39 16.05 -36.93
CA GLU A 944 25.14 15.58 -37.51
C GLU A 944 24.04 15.45 -36.46
N GLN A 945 24.30 14.83 -35.32
CA GLN A 945 23.33 14.69 -34.23
C GLN A 945 22.95 16.04 -33.62
N VAL A 946 23.93 16.91 -33.39
CA VAL A 946 23.73 18.26 -32.84
C VAL A 946 22.90 19.13 -33.80
N SER A 947 23.09 19.01 -35.12
CA SER A 947 22.30 19.73 -36.12
C SER A 947 20.82 19.38 -36.13
N GLN A 948 20.46 18.19 -35.64
CA GLN A 948 19.08 17.71 -35.52
C GLN A 948 18.41 18.14 -34.20
N MET A 949 19.14 18.75 -33.27
CA MET A 949 18.61 19.17 -31.97
C MET A 949 17.83 20.49 -32.08
N HIS A 950 16.57 20.47 -31.65
CA HIS A 950 15.72 21.67 -31.60
C HIS A 950 16.28 22.80 -30.73
N ALA A 951 17.10 22.47 -29.72
CA ALA A 951 17.81 23.44 -28.88
C ALA A 951 18.69 24.41 -29.68
N ILE A 952 19.11 24.01 -30.88
CA ILE A 952 20.05 24.72 -31.75
C ILE A 952 19.33 25.31 -32.97
N GLY A 953 18.21 24.71 -33.39
CA GLY A 953 17.39 25.17 -34.51
C GLY A 953 16.47 26.37 -34.24
N SER A 954 16.46 26.93 -33.02
CA SER A 954 15.79 28.22 -32.79
C SER A 954 16.57 29.32 -33.51
N SER A 955 15.87 30.31 -34.08
CA SER A 955 16.44 31.39 -34.91
C SER A 955 17.51 32.27 -34.23
N HIS A 956 17.86 31.97 -32.98
CA HIS A 956 18.92 32.60 -32.21
C HIS A 956 19.84 31.47 -31.73
N GLY A 957 20.96 31.32 -32.43
CA GLY A 957 21.84 30.15 -32.34
C GLY A 957 22.44 29.90 -30.95
N PHE A 958 23.07 28.74 -30.82
CA PHE A 958 23.78 28.26 -29.63
C PHE A 958 25.01 29.10 -29.24
N ILE A 959 25.32 30.15 -30.00
CA ILE A 959 26.51 31.01 -29.86
C ILE A 959 26.07 32.40 -29.40
N ALA A 960 25.30 32.40 -28.33
CA ALA A 960 25.19 33.53 -27.43
C ALA A 960 25.17 32.94 -26.00
N ALA A 961 26.18 32.09 -25.73
CA ALA A 961 26.52 31.54 -24.43
C ALA A 961 27.86 32.13 -24.00
#